data_AF-A0A4U1ALV7-F1
#
_entry.id   AF-A0A4U1ALV7-F1
#
_cell.length_a   1.000
_cell.length_b   1.000
_cell.length_c   1.000
_cell.angle_alpha   90.00
_cell.angle_beta   90.00
_cell.angle_gamma   90.00
#
_symmetry.space_group_name_H-M   'P 1'
#
loop_
_entity.id
_entity.type
_entity.pdbx_description
1 polymer ?
#
loop_
_entity_poly.entity_id
_entity_poly.type
_entity_poly.pdbx_seq_one_letter_code
_entity_poly.pdbx_strand_id
1 'polypeptide(L)'
;MNTLLYKTLNTLFQCRNMIFSLVFCAIALVSCQPNRMTPEQMTVTGPKVNNFSVTEVDKYLPVDCLLPGQIRRLGGTVYQSSRRPIKTTAGDCEIRGGEYVMHDRANYATALNAWLPQAQGGDAEAQTYVGDIYQQGLGTPPRYDRAAEWYQKAAEQGNTRAQMSLGFLYEKGLGVKKDPAQAHSWYRRASGMQDFVPAEDASLTSLERQELATLRKEVLNQKSSTDALKRQLKESNEKLDRTRQQLEQRQKVMESEKKTLLEKRHDLEKRKSSAAGIPQSELLNLDKKLAKREAELEGKYAEIQRLRAEVDQSAQEAEKYHQSLSRLQEKLSNLPPPFIEINDPTILATRSVRLAWVEPEQTTRMVAGRVWAPSGIAQFTINNREETLQPDGTFTAKVALRSSGDTEVQIIARDSRGKTGSVTFSLKAQENPGSTGPVGRTFPDVEFGNYHALIIGNDDYARLPRLQTPIKDAQEIGKILKNKYGFQVKILLNASRLEIFRTLEETLRQLNDHDNFLLYYAGHGELDPVNRRGYWLPVDADPGSREKWIPNVEITDYLNIMTAKQILVIADTCYSGIMTRSAISPMEPGSSTEVRHNFLKRLAKQHARMVLSSGEEQPVLDIGGGEHSVFAKVLIDVLQNNNEVIEGVRLHQQINERVLYRSEIFGMPQVPQYAALIPAGHQSGDFILVPQ
;
A
#
# COMPACT_ATOMS: atom_id res chain seq x y z
N MET A 1 -46.60 56.88 29.62
CA MET A 1 -47.02 56.70 31.03
C MET A 1 -46.13 55.61 31.61
N ASN A 2 -45.04 55.99 32.29
CA ASN A 2 -45.02 56.16 33.75
C ASN A 2 -45.60 54.93 34.47
N THR A 3 -44.91 54.21 35.34
CA THR A 3 -43.57 54.37 35.91
C THR A 3 -43.27 53.10 36.68
N LEU A 4 -41.98 52.82 36.85
CA LEU A 4 -41.36 52.13 37.99
C LEU A 4 -42.28 51.91 39.20
N LEU A 5 -42.31 50.68 39.73
CA LEU A 5 -42.07 50.38 41.15
C LEU A 5 -42.27 48.89 41.41
N TYR A 6 -41.17 48.12 41.33
CA TYR A 6 -40.81 47.15 42.36
C TYR A 6 -39.27 47.00 42.36
N LYS A 7 -38.60 48.14 42.57
CA LYS A 7 -37.47 48.24 43.52
C LYS A 7 -38.09 47.89 44.89
N THR A 8 -37.58 47.00 45.73
CA THR A 8 -36.27 46.98 46.40
C THR A 8 -36.32 45.84 47.43
N LEU A 9 -35.15 45.36 47.88
CA LEU A 9 -34.85 44.26 48.82
C LEU A 9 -34.57 42.94 48.08
N ASN A 10 -33.33 42.48 47.90
CA ASN A 10 -32.13 42.64 48.71
C ASN A 10 -30.88 42.76 47.84
N THR A 11 -30.33 43.97 47.83
CA THR A 11 -28.90 44.24 47.65
C THR A 11 -28.15 43.78 48.89
N LEU A 12 -27.41 42.69 48.77
CA LEU A 12 -26.12 42.41 49.43
C LEU A 12 -25.62 41.10 48.81
N PHE A 13 -24.37 41.07 48.37
CA PHE A 13 -23.71 40.02 47.56
C PHE A 13 -23.71 40.21 46.03
N GLN A 14 -23.33 41.41 45.57
CA GLN A 14 -22.55 41.53 44.34
C GLN A 14 -21.42 42.53 44.56
N CYS A 15 -20.28 42.01 45.01
CA CYS A 15 -18.95 42.59 44.78
C CYS A 15 -17.90 41.53 45.15
N ARG A 16 -17.76 40.50 44.30
CA ARG A 16 -16.50 39.81 43.96
C ARG A 16 -16.80 38.62 43.06
N ASN A 17 -15.88 38.40 42.12
CA ASN A 17 -15.77 37.27 41.20
C ASN A 17 -16.60 37.37 39.92
N MET A 18 -16.31 38.43 39.16
CA MET A 18 -16.41 38.47 37.70
C MET A 18 -15.01 38.26 37.11
N ILE A 19 -14.50 37.03 37.15
CA ILE A 19 -13.35 36.52 36.38
C ILE A 19 -13.67 35.03 36.14
N PHE A 20 -13.46 34.52 34.93
CA PHE A 20 -13.78 33.16 34.42
C PHE A 20 -15.11 33.00 33.66
N SER A 21 -15.15 33.57 32.45
CA SER A 21 -15.66 32.92 31.22
C SER A 21 -15.86 34.01 30.19
N LEU A 22 -14.98 34.10 29.18
CA LEU A 22 -15.20 34.69 27.84
C LEU A 22 -13.86 35.11 27.20
N VAL A 23 -12.94 34.19 26.92
CA VAL A 23 -11.94 34.34 25.84
C VAL A 23 -11.49 32.94 25.40
N PHE A 24 -12.24 32.28 24.52
CA PHE A 24 -11.74 31.12 23.78
C PHE A 24 -12.53 30.98 22.47
N CYS A 25 -12.38 31.96 21.58
CA CYS A 25 -12.59 31.80 20.14
C CYS A 25 -12.10 33.06 19.42
N ALA A 26 -11.47 32.87 18.26
CA ALA A 26 -10.83 33.87 17.39
C ALA A 26 -9.43 34.34 17.81
N ILE A 27 -8.40 33.69 17.25
CA ILE A 27 -7.49 34.31 16.26
C ILE A 27 -6.92 33.18 15.40
N ALA A 28 -7.20 33.26 14.11
CA ALA A 28 -6.54 32.52 13.05
C ALA A 28 -5.44 33.41 12.42
N LEU A 29 -4.39 32.78 11.90
CA LEU A 29 -3.51 33.22 10.81
C LEU A 29 -2.69 34.51 10.98
N VAL A 30 -1.38 34.39 11.26
CA VAL A 30 -0.28 35.29 10.80
C VAL A 30 1.03 34.46 10.81
N SER A 31 1.39 33.79 9.71
CA SER A 31 2.43 34.16 8.73
C SER A 31 3.86 34.36 9.26
N CYS A 32 4.79 33.61 8.65
CA CYS A 32 6.24 33.82 8.72
C CYS A 32 6.62 35.24 8.30
N GLN A 33 7.35 35.97 9.16
CA GLN A 33 8.32 36.97 8.75
C GLN A 33 9.54 36.98 9.69
N PRO A 34 10.75 37.30 9.17
CA PRO A 34 12.00 37.17 9.90
C PRO A 34 12.28 38.44 10.70
N ASN A 35 12.27 38.36 12.03
CA ASN A 35 12.73 39.47 12.87
C ASN A 35 14.26 39.37 13.07
N ARG A 36 14.97 40.35 12.52
CA ARG A 36 16.37 40.65 12.88
C ARG A 36 16.39 41.22 14.30
N MET A 37 17.13 40.58 15.21
CA MET A 37 17.51 41.17 16.49
C MET A 37 19.03 41.11 16.66
N THR A 38 19.57 42.23 17.12
CA THR A 38 20.99 42.55 17.29
C THR A 38 21.61 41.87 18.52
N PRO A 39 22.93 41.62 18.54
CA PRO A 39 23.57 40.84 19.58
C PRO A 39 24.09 41.75 20.71
N GLU A 40 23.58 41.60 21.93
CA GLU A 40 24.28 42.09 23.11
C GLU A 40 24.16 41.09 24.27
N GLN A 41 25.27 40.34 24.42
CA GLN A 41 25.87 39.80 25.65
C GLN A 41 24.96 39.16 26.71
N MET A 42 25.08 37.84 26.89
CA MET A 42 25.20 37.24 28.23
C MET A 42 25.92 35.89 28.17
N THR A 43 26.77 35.69 29.17
CA THR A 43 27.94 34.80 29.22
C THR A 43 27.65 33.31 29.46
N VAL A 44 28.48 32.49 28.81
CA VAL A 44 28.53 31.02 28.76
C VAL A 44 28.97 30.39 30.09
N THR A 45 28.32 29.29 30.50
CA THR A 45 28.98 28.11 31.10
C THR A 45 28.26 26.82 30.70
N GLY A 46 28.63 26.30 29.53
CA GLY A 46 28.40 24.93 29.06
C GLY A 46 29.66 24.47 28.32
N PRO A 47 29.92 23.16 28.14
CA PRO A 47 31.16 22.68 27.55
C PRO A 47 31.34 23.35 26.18
N LYS A 48 32.51 23.96 25.99
CA LYS A 48 32.89 24.64 24.75
C LYS A 48 32.71 23.66 23.59
N VAL A 49 31.74 23.92 22.72
CA VAL A 49 31.76 23.41 21.35
C VAL A 49 33.07 23.94 20.75
N ASN A 50 34.08 23.08 20.70
CA ASN A 50 35.31 23.39 20.00
C ASN A 50 34.91 23.65 18.54
N ASN A 51 35.27 24.82 18.02
CA ASN A 51 35.21 25.14 16.60
C ASN A 51 36.22 24.22 15.88
N PHE A 52 35.83 22.97 15.65
CA PHE A 52 36.58 22.06 14.81
C PHE A 52 36.36 22.48 13.35
N SER A 53 37.45 22.58 12.60
CA SER A 53 37.38 22.95 11.20
C SER A 53 36.65 21.86 10.41
N VAL A 54 35.88 22.26 9.40
CA VAL A 54 35.18 21.34 8.47
C VAL A 54 36.12 20.24 7.92
N THR A 55 37.42 20.54 7.82
CA THR A 55 38.47 19.64 7.30
C THR A 55 38.75 18.40 8.16
N GLU A 56 38.34 18.37 9.44
CA GLU A 56 38.51 17.16 10.26
C GLU A 56 37.41 16.12 10.03
N VAL A 57 36.21 16.55 9.64
CA VAL A 57 35.09 15.62 9.34
C VAL A 57 35.38 14.83 8.06
N ASP A 58 36.06 15.44 7.10
CA ASP A 58 36.34 14.87 5.78
C ASP A 58 37.09 13.54 5.84
N LYS A 59 37.93 13.34 6.87
CA LYS A 59 38.66 12.07 7.09
C LYS A 59 37.75 10.89 7.36
N TYR A 60 36.56 11.14 7.92
CA TYR A 60 35.63 10.07 8.26
C TYR A 60 34.74 9.71 7.06
N LEU A 61 34.56 10.62 6.09
CA LEU A 61 33.59 10.44 5.01
C LEU A 61 33.97 9.28 4.06
N PRO A 62 32.99 8.50 3.55
CA PRO A 62 33.20 7.48 2.54
C PRO A 62 33.69 8.08 1.21
N VAL A 63 34.67 7.41 0.60
CA VAL A 63 35.30 7.77 -0.68
C VAL A 63 35.50 6.53 -1.55
N ASP A 64 35.56 6.74 -2.86
CA ASP A 64 36.09 5.75 -3.80
C ASP A 64 37.62 5.82 -3.75
N CYS A 65 38.23 4.80 -3.17
CA CYS A 65 39.66 4.72 -2.93
C CYS A 65 40.32 3.80 -3.95
N LEU A 66 41.33 4.29 -4.66
CA LEU A 66 42.12 3.51 -5.60
C LEU A 66 43.43 3.06 -4.95
N LEU A 67 43.43 1.84 -4.42
CA LEU A 67 44.59 1.26 -3.76
C LEU A 67 45.73 0.96 -4.75
N PRO A 68 46.99 1.10 -4.31
CA PRO A 68 48.15 0.76 -5.11
C PRO A 68 48.21 -0.75 -5.37
N GLY A 69 48.82 -1.12 -6.50
CA GLY A 69 49.09 -2.52 -6.83
C GLY A 69 50.04 -3.16 -5.82
N GLN A 70 49.73 -4.36 -5.34
CA GLN A 70 50.60 -5.12 -4.44
C GLN A 70 51.74 -5.76 -5.23
N ILE A 71 52.97 -5.57 -4.77
CA ILE A 71 54.13 -6.28 -5.29
C ILE A 71 54.12 -7.69 -4.70
N ARG A 72 53.97 -8.69 -5.55
CA ARG A 72 53.99 -10.10 -5.16
C ARG A 72 55.21 -10.78 -5.79
N ARG A 73 55.87 -11.63 -4.99
CA ARG A 73 56.98 -12.46 -5.43
C ARG A 73 56.53 -13.91 -5.43
N LEU A 74 56.53 -14.54 -6.60
CA LEU A 74 56.23 -15.97 -6.76
C LEU A 74 57.46 -16.62 -7.40
N GLY A 75 58.18 -17.40 -6.61
CA GLY A 75 59.50 -17.93 -6.98
C GLY A 75 60.53 -16.81 -7.21
N GLY A 76 61.22 -16.85 -8.35
CA GLY A 76 62.21 -15.86 -8.75
C GLY A 76 61.64 -14.55 -9.34
N THR A 77 60.35 -14.53 -9.68
CA THR A 77 59.72 -13.44 -10.44
C THR A 77 58.92 -12.53 -9.51
N VAL A 78 59.05 -11.22 -9.74
CA VAL A 78 58.27 -10.17 -9.08
C VAL A 78 57.24 -9.65 -10.07
N TYR A 79 55.97 -9.57 -9.66
CA TYR A 79 54.92 -8.95 -10.45
C TYR A 79 54.10 -8.01 -9.57
N GLN A 80 53.62 -6.92 -10.16
CA GLN A 80 52.74 -5.97 -9.50
C GLN A 80 51.29 -6.29 -9.88
N SER A 81 50.42 -6.44 -8.89
CA SER A 81 48.98 -6.58 -9.17
C SER A 81 48.43 -5.28 -9.75
N SER A 82 47.34 -5.37 -10.49
CA SER A 82 46.57 -4.17 -10.87
C SER A 82 46.13 -3.39 -9.63
N ARG A 83 45.99 -2.07 -9.80
CA ARG A 83 45.36 -1.21 -8.79
C ARG A 83 43.92 -1.65 -8.57
N ARG A 84 43.45 -1.58 -7.33
CA ARG A 84 42.12 -2.06 -6.94
C ARG A 84 41.28 -0.91 -6.40
N PRO A 85 40.13 -0.59 -7.01
CA PRO A 85 39.18 0.33 -6.42
C PRO A 85 38.45 -0.37 -5.27
N ILE A 86 38.23 0.36 -4.19
CA ILE A 86 37.39 -0.03 -3.05
C ILE A 86 36.59 1.19 -2.58
N LYS A 87 35.44 0.95 -1.95
CA LYS A 87 34.77 1.98 -1.13
C LYS A 87 35.28 1.86 0.30
N THR A 88 35.78 2.95 0.88
CA THR A 88 36.20 3.01 2.30
C THR A 88 36.17 4.47 2.79
N THR A 89 36.53 4.77 4.03
CA THR A 89 36.64 6.16 4.50
C THR A 89 37.92 6.83 3.97
N ALA A 90 37.92 8.16 3.85
CA ALA A 90 39.11 8.91 3.43
C ALA A 90 40.33 8.57 4.30
N GLY A 91 40.16 8.52 5.62
CA GLY A 91 41.20 8.17 6.57
C GLY A 91 41.72 6.74 6.38
N ASP A 92 40.85 5.74 6.15
CA ASP A 92 41.30 4.37 5.85
C ASP A 92 42.04 4.30 4.50
N CYS A 93 41.58 5.06 3.50
CA CYS A 93 42.28 5.15 2.21
C CYS A 93 43.69 5.72 2.38
N GLU A 94 43.85 6.83 3.12
CA GLU A 94 45.15 7.43 3.46
C GLU A 94 46.06 6.42 4.16
N ILE A 95 45.55 5.74 5.20
CA ILE A 95 46.31 4.75 5.97
C ILE A 95 46.83 3.61 5.08
N ARG A 96 46.06 3.22 4.07
CA ARG A 96 46.40 2.13 3.15
C ARG A 96 47.20 2.60 1.93
N GLY A 97 47.60 3.87 1.89
CA GLY A 97 48.37 4.46 0.78
C GLY A 97 47.58 4.56 -0.52
N GLY A 98 46.25 4.59 -0.44
CA GLY A 98 45.37 4.74 -1.59
C GLY A 98 45.28 6.18 -2.07
N GLU A 99 44.94 6.35 -3.35
CA GLU A 99 44.62 7.65 -3.92
C GLU A 99 43.10 7.82 -3.94
N TYR A 100 42.62 8.97 -3.48
CA TYR A 100 41.23 9.39 -3.60
C TYR A 100 41.19 10.89 -3.88
N VAL A 101 40.07 11.37 -4.42
CA VAL A 101 39.82 12.80 -4.55
C VAL A 101 39.04 13.24 -3.30
N MET A 102 39.51 14.31 -2.64
CA MET A 102 38.81 14.92 -1.50
C MET A 102 37.35 15.20 -1.86
N HIS A 103 36.47 14.99 -0.88
CA HIS A 103 35.01 14.91 -1.00
C HIS A 103 34.38 16.04 -1.83
N ASP A 104 34.35 15.88 -3.15
CA ASP A 104 33.46 16.63 -4.04
C ASP A 104 32.11 15.92 -4.01
N ARG A 105 31.14 16.54 -3.32
CA ARG A 105 29.87 16.00 -2.80
C ARG A 105 28.93 15.33 -3.81
N ALA A 106 29.31 15.27 -5.09
CA ALA A 106 28.56 14.58 -6.14
C ALA A 106 29.40 14.45 -7.42
N ASN A 107 30.48 13.67 -7.44
CA ASN A 107 31.17 13.37 -8.71
C ASN A 107 31.20 11.87 -9.06
N TYR A 108 30.03 11.32 -9.41
CA TYR A 108 29.91 10.00 -10.00
C TYR A 108 30.70 9.84 -11.31
N ALA A 109 31.19 10.90 -11.96
CA ALA A 109 32.03 10.76 -13.16
C ALA A 109 33.44 10.30 -12.77
N THR A 110 33.99 10.84 -11.68
CA THR A 110 35.25 10.35 -11.11
C THR A 110 35.10 8.93 -10.59
N ALA A 111 33.99 8.63 -9.88
CA ALA A 111 33.68 7.27 -9.45
C ALA A 111 33.54 6.32 -10.64
N LEU A 112 32.82 6.72 -11.69
CA LEU A 112 32.66 5.93 -12.90
C LEU A 112 34.02 5.64 -13.55
N ASN A 113 34.92 6.62 -13.65
CA ASN A 113 36.27 6.38 -14.17
C ASN A 113 37.05 5.35 -13.33
N ALA A 114 36.82 5.31 -12.01
CA ALA A 114 37.48 4.37 -11.11
C ALA A 114 36.91 2.94 -11.20
N TRP A 115 35.59 2.79 -11.41
CA TRP A 115 34.88 1.50 -11.38
C TRP A 115 34.63 0.88 -12.77
N LEU A 116 34.53 1.70 -13.83
CA LEU A 116 34.19 1.26 -15.18
C LEU A 116 35.20 0.26 -15.77
N PRO A 117 36.54 0.43 -15.62
CA PRO A 117 37.50 -0.54 -16.12
C PRO A 117 37.32 -1.95 -15.53
N GLN A 118 37.04 -2.06 -14.23
CA GLN A 118 36.83 -3.34 -13.54
C GLN A 118 35.46 -3.94 -13.89
N ALA A 119 34.43 -3.10 -14.02
CA ALA A 119 33.11 -3.54 -14.48
C ALA A 119 33.17 -4.11 -15.91
N GLN A 120 33.95 -3.48 -16.81
CA GLN A 120 34.25 -3.98 -18.15
C GLN A 120 35.08 -5.27 -18.11
N GLY A 121 35.96 -5.41 -17.10
CA GLY A 121 36.72 -6.63 -16.82
C GLY A 121 35.90 -7.79 -16.26
N GLY A 122 34.60 -7.60 -15.99
CA GLY A 122 33.68 -8.68 -15.59
C GLY A 122 33.38 -8.75 -14.08
N ASP A 123 33.96 -7.86 -13.26
CA ASP A 123 33.74 -7.89 -11.81
C ASP A 123 32.29 -7.53 -11.44
N ALA A 124 31.55 -8.47 -10.86
CA ALA A 124 30.11 -8.32 -10.58
C ALA A 124 29.81 -7.20 -9.57
N GLU A 125 30.72 -6.95 -8.62
CA GLU A 125 30.58 -5.88 -7.64
C GLU A 125 30.76 -4.51 -8.32
N ALA A 126 31.84 -4.35 -9.11
CA ALA A 126 32.08 -3.15 -9.91
C ALA A 126 30.94 -2.89 -10.91
N GLN A 127 30.41 -3.93 -11.57
CA GLN A 127 29.24 -3.81 -12.44
C GLN A 127 28.01 -3.30 -11.68
N THR A 128 27.81 -3.76 -10.44
CA THR A 128 26.70 -3.29 -9.60
C THR A 128 26.89 -1.82 -9.23
N TYR A 129 28.11 -1.40 -8.85
CA TYR A 129 28.43 0.00 -8.56
C TYR A 129 28.28 0.93 -9.76
N VAL A 130 28.69 0.49 -10.95
CA VAL A 130 28.46 1.24 -12.19
C VAL A 130 26.96 1.37 -12.49
N GLY A 131 26.17 0.32 -12.23
CA GLY A 131 24.71 0.38 -12.31
C GLY A 131 24.10 1.41 -11.35
N ASP A 132 24.55 1.44 -10.09
CA ASP A 132 24.11 2.40 -9.07
C ASP A 132 24.43 3.84 -9.51
N ILE A 133 25.63 4.08 -10.05
CA ILE A 133 26.04 5.38 -10.60
C ILE A 133 25.09 5.86 -11.70
N TYR A 134 24.76 5.01 -12.68
CA TYR A 134 23.85 5.37 -13.76
C TYR A 134 22.41 5.59 -13.27
N GLN A 135 21.97 4.82 -12.27
CA GLN A 135 20.64 4.95 -11.68
C GLN A 135 20.48 6.28 -10.92
N GLN A 136 21.52 6.79 -10.27
CA GLN A 136 21.41 7.99 -9.44
C GLN A 136 21.43 9.30 -10.25
N GLY A 137 22.15 9.35 -11.37
CA GLY A 137 22.27 10.56 -12.18
C GLY A 137 23.12 11.65 -11.52
N LEU A 138 23.99 12.28 -12.31
CA LEU A 138 25.06 13.16 -11.83
C LEU A 138 24.88 14.59 -12.32
N GLY A 139 24.01 15.40 -11.70
CA GLY A 139 23.68 16.73 -12.26
C GLY A 139 23.09 16.66 -13.69
N THR A 140 22.87 15.45 -14.20
CA THR A 140 22.15 15.09 -15.42
C THR A 140 21.08 14.07 -15.03
N PRO A 141 20.00 13.95 -15.82
CA PRO A 141 18.95 12.96 -15.54
C PRO A 141 19.53 11.54 -15.43
N PRO A 142 19.04 10.72 -14.47
CA PRO A 142 19.33 9.30 -14.38
C PRO A 142 19.25 8.55 -15.72
N ARG A 143 20.19 7.63 -15.93
CA ARG A 143 20.29 6.78 -17.13
C ARG A 143 19.92 5.35 -16.77
N TYR A 144 18.62 5.15 -16.49
CA TYR A 144 18.11 3.85 -16.06
C TYR A 144 18.28 2.74 -17.10
N ASP A 145 18.35 3.10 -18.39
CA ASP A 145 18.67 2.19 -19.50
C ASP A 145 20.06 1.55 -19.29
N ARG A 146 21.07 2.38 -19.01
CA ARG A 146 22.43 1.93 -18.73
C ARG A 146 22.51 1.18 -17.40
N ALA A 147 21.77 1.65 -16.38
CA ALA A 147 21.72 0.95 -15.10
C ALA A 147 21.21 -0.49 -15.26
N ALA A 148 20.14 -0.70 -16.05
CA ALA A 148 19.59 -2.02 -16.32
C ALA A 148 20.60 -2.95 -17.01
N GLU A 149 21.35 -2.46 -18.00
CA GLU A 149 22.40 -3.23 -18.69
C GLU A 149 23.47 -3.73 -17.71
N TRP A 150 23.92 -2.86 -16.80
CA TRP A 150 24.97 -3.21 -15.83
C TRP A 150 24.46 -4.12 -14.71
N TYR A 151 23.26 -3.85 -14.18
CA TYR A 151 22.65 -4.74 -13.20
C TYR A 151 22.37 -6.13 -13.78
N GLN A 152 21.96 -6.23 -15.04
CA GLN A 152 21.72 -7.53 -15.67
C GLN A 152 23.00 -8.38 -15.71
N LYS A 153 24.14 -7.81 -16.12
CA LYS A 153 25.43 -8.51 -16.14
C LYS A 153 25.85 -9.02 -14.75
N ALA A 154 25.66 -8.21 -13.71
CA ALA A 154 25.97 -8.62 -12.35
C ALA A 154 24.95 -9.63 -11.80
N ALA A 155 23.66 -9.47 -12.13
CA ALA A 155 22.57 -10.33 -11.68
C ALA A 155 22.68 -11.76 -12.25
N GLU A 156 23.11 -11.89 -13.51
CA GLU A 156 23.38 -13.17 -14.17
C GLU A 156 24.56 -13.92 -13.56
N GLN A 157 25.49 -13.21 -12.92
CA GLN A 157 26.60 -13.79 -12.14
C GLN A 157 26.19 -14.17 -10.70
N GLY A 158 24.90 -14.03 -10.35
CA GLY A 158 24.41 -14.35 -9.02
C GLY A 158 24.55 -13.22 -8.00
N ASN A 159 24.89 -11.98 -8.43
CA ASN A 159 24.96 -10.86 -7.49
C ASN A 159 23.55 -10.47 -7.02
N THR A 160 23.25 -10.80 -5.76
CA THR A 160 21.93 -10.58 -5.14
C THR A 160 21.50 -9.12 -5.14
N ARG A 161 22.43 -8.17 -4.92
CA ARG A 161 22.16 -6.72 -4.95
C ARG A 161 21.74 -6.30 -6.35
N ALA A 162 22.46 -6.74 -7.38
CA ALA A 162 22.10 -6.45 -8.76
C ALA A 162 20.77 -7.09 -9.18
N GLN A 163 20.48 -8.32 -8.74
CA GLN A 163 19.19 -8.99 -8.99
C GLN A 163 18.03 -8.15 -8.43
N MET A 164 18.16 -7.65 -7.20
CA MET A 164 17.15 -6.76 -6.64
C MET A 164 17.07 -5.41 -7.35
N SER A 165 18.21 -4.80 -7.67
CA SER A 165 18.22 -3.53 -8.41
C SER A 165 17.52 -3.67 -9.77
N LEU A 166 17.78 -4.75 -10.49
CA LEU A 166 17.11 -5.07 -11.75
C LEU A 166 15.61 -5.35 -11.56
N GLY A 167 15.25 -6.10 -10.52
CA GLY A 167 13.85 -6.38 -10.18
C GLY A 167 13.02 -5.10 -10.01
N PHE A 168 13.59 -4.08 -9.39
CA PHE A 168 12.93 -2.78 -9.24
C PHE A 168 12.84 -1.96 -10.51
N LEU A 169 13.86 -2.00 -11.37
CA LEU A 169 13.76 -1.31 -12.66
C LEU A 169 12.56 -1.87 -13.44
N TYR A 170 12.34 -3.19 -13.40
CA TYR A 170 11.14 -3.83 -13.93
C TYR A 170 9.85 -3.49 -13.16
N GLU A 171 9.89 -3.40 -11.84
CA GLU A 171 8.72 -3.04 -11.03
C GLU A 171 8.22 -1.62 -11.31
N LYS A 172 9.15 -0.66 -11.44
CA LYS A 172 8.85 0.76 -11.66
C LYS A 172 8.78 1.14 -13.14
N GLY A 173 9.30 0.30 -14.04
CA GLY A 173 9.40 0.62 -15.47
C GLY A 173 10.44 1.69 -15.77
N LEU A 174 11.55 1.71 -15.02
CA LEU A 174 12.61 2.70 -15.16
C LEU A 174 13.71 2.14 -16.06
N GLY A 175 13.90 2.70 -17.25
CA GLY A 175 14.91 2.24 -18.21
C GLY A 175 14.63 0.89 -18.87
N VAL A 176 13.63 0.16 -18.37
CA VAL A 176 13.07 -1.08 -18.93
C VAL A 176 11.55 -0.98 -18.95
N LYS A 177 10.89 -1.79 -19.80
CA LYS A 177 9.43 -1.89 -19.79
C LYS A 177 8.97 -2.44 -18.44
N LYS A 178 7.99 -1.77 -17.80
CA LYS A 178 7.40 -2.23 -16.54
C LYS A 178 6.88 -3.66 -16.69
N ASP A 179 7.41 -4.57 -15.87
CA ASP A 179 7.08 -5.98 -15.87
C ASP A 179 7.16 -6.55 -14.45
N PRO A 180 6.03 -6.57 -13.72
CA PRO A 180 5.98 -7.10 -12.36
C PRO A 180 6.36 -8.59 -12.26
N ALA A 181 6.22 -9.37 -13.34
CA ALA A 181 6.57 -10.79 -13.34
C ALA A 181 8.09 -10.98 -13.40
N GLN A 182 8.77 -10.20 -14.25
CA GLN A 182 10.24 -10.14 -14.25
C GLN A 182 10.77 -9.60 -12.93
N ALA A 183 10.16 -8.54 -12.39
CA ALA A 183 10.51 -8.00 -11.08
C ALA A 183 10.46 -9.09 -9.99
N HIS A 184 9.34 -9.81 -9.92
CA HIS A 184 9.14 -10.88 -8.96
C HIS A 184 10.11 -12.07 -9.16
N SER A 185 10.40 -12.44 -10.41
CA SER A 185 11.41 -13.47 -10.73
C SER A 185 12.79 -13.09 -10.21
N TRP A 186 13.22 -11.85 -10.44
CA TRP A 186 14.52 -11.36 -9.96
C TRP A 186 14.58 -11.23 -8.43
N TYR A 187 13.51 -10.74 -7.79
CA TYR A 187 13.41 -10.72 -6.33
C TYR A 187 13.44 -12.13 -5.71
N ARG A 188 12.82 -13.12 -6.37
CA ARG A 188 12.84 -14.52 -5.92
C ARG A 188 14.22 -15.15 -6.07
N ARG A 189 14.93 -14.86 -7.16
CA ARG A 189 16.33 -15.28 -7.33
C ARG A 189 17.21 -14.68 -6.25
N ALA A 190 17.00 -13.41 -5.94
CA ALA A 190 17.71 -12.74 -4.87
C ALA A 190 17.45 -13.38 -3.50
N SER A 191 16.24 -13.89 -3.25
CA SER A 191 15.88 -14.57 -1.99
C SER A 191 16.37 -16.02 -1.86
N GLY A 192 17.04 -16.57 -2.87
CA GLY A 192 17.50 -17.96 -2.88
C GLY A 192 16.36 -18.99 -2.91
N MET A 193 15.13 -18.58 -3.25
CA MET A 193 13.96 -19.46 -3.33
C MET A 193 13.80 -19.99 -4.77
N GLN A 194 14.64 -20.94 -5.18
CA GLN A 194 14.54 -21.54 -6.52
C GLN A 194 13.45 -22.63 -6.63
N ASP A 195 13.10 -23.32 -5.52
CA ASP A 195 12.25 -24.53 -5.54
C ASP A 195 10.96 -24.43 -4.69
N PHE A 196 10.13 -23.40 -4.89
CA PHE A 196 8.78 -23.39 -4.30
C PHE A 196 7.71 -23.17 -5.36
N VAL A 197 6.93 -24.22 -5.60
CA VAL A 197 5.60 -24.16 -6.22
C VAL A 197 4.61 -23.98 -5.07
N PRO A 198 3.91 -22.83 -4.93
CA PRO A 198 2.85 -22.72 -3.95
C PRO A 198 1.70 -23.63 -4.35
N ALA A 199 1.28 -24.49 -3.43
CA ALA A 199 0.04 -25.22 -3.50
C ALA A 199 -1.13 -24.23 -3.41
N GLU A 200 -1.97 -24.24 -4.45
CA GLU A 200 -3.39 -23.88 -4.52
C GLU A 200 -3.94 -22.88 -3.46
N ASP A 201 -4.34 -21.71 -3.98
CA ASP A 201 -5.26 -20.69 -3.40
C ASP A 201 -4.76 -19.67 -2.38
N ALA A 202 -4.39 -18.46 -2.89
CA ALA A 202 -4.67 -17.09 -2.39
C ALA A 202 -3.52 -16.13 -2.77
N SER A 203 -3.64 -14.96 -3.42
CA SER A 203 -4.76 -14.16 -3.90
C SER A 203 -4.25 -13.16 -4.98
N LEU A 204 -4.78 -13.29 -6.20
CA LEU A 204 -4.82 -12.33 -7.33
C LEU A 204 -3.49 -11.76 -7.88
N THR A 205 -2.97 -12.44 -8.91
CA THR A 205 -2.00 -11.97 -9.91
C THR A 205 -2.42 -10.64 -10.56
N SER A 206 -1.47 -9.93 -11.19
CA SER A 206 -1.77 -8.72 -11.99
C SER A 206 -2.70 -9.01 -13.18
N LEU A 207 -2.64 -10.23 -13.70
CA LEU A 207 -3.56 -10.75 -14.70
C LEU A 207 -4.97 -10.88 -14.09
N GLU A 208 -5.11 -11.45 -12.90
CA GLU A 208 -6.43 -11.61 -12.26
C GLU A 208 -7.03 -10.27 -11.75
N ARG A 209 -6.21 -9.27 -11.40
CA ARG A 209 -6.70 -7.90 -11.13
C ARG A 209 -7.15 -7.18 -12.39
N GLN A 210 -6.45 -7.39 -13.51
CA GLN A 210 -6.92 -6.95 -14.82
C GLN A 210 -8.17 -7.71 -15.25
N GLU A 211 -8.25 -9.02 -15.02
CA GLU A 211 -9.42 -9.84 -15.25
C GLU A 211 -10.59 -9.40 -14.37
N LEU A 212 -10.36 -8.98 -13.12
CA LEU A 212 -11.41 -8.49 -12.25
C LEU A 212 -11.92 -7.10 -12.66
N ALA A 213 -11.02 -6.20 -13.05
CA ALA A 213 -11.39 -4.89 -13.56
C ALA A 213 -12.10 -4.99 -14.91
N THR A 214 -11.65 -5.90 -15.77
CA THR A 214 -12.34 -6.23 -17.03
C THR A 214 -13.65 -6.93 -16.76
N LEU A 215 -13.75 -7.85 -15.80
CA LEU A 215 -15.02 -8.47 -15.36
C LEU A 215 -15.98 -7.42 -14.82
N ARG A 216 -15.53 -6.45 -14.01
CA ARG A 216 -16.39 -5.36 -13.51
C ARG A 216 -16.91 -4.50 -14.65
N LYS A 217 -16.04 -4.14 -15.59
CA LYS A 217 -16.41 -3.41 -16.79
C LYS A 217 -17.36 -4.23 -17.66
N GLU A 218 -17.14 -5.53 -17.76
CA GLU A 218 -17.95 -6.47 -18.52
C GLU A 218 -19.32 -6.68 -17.86
N VAL A 219 -19.40 -6.81 -16.54
CA VAL A 219 -20.66 -6.87 -15.78
C VAL A 219 -21.43 -5.57 -15.91
N LEU A 220 -20.77 -4.41 -15.83
CA LEU A 220 -21.40 -3.10 -16.04
C LEU A 220 -21.92 -2.96 -17.47
N ASN A 221 -21.13 -3.36 -18.46
CA ASN A 221 -21.52 -3.37 -19.86
C ASN A 221 -22.70 -4.33 -20.07
N GLN A 222 -22.64 -5.56 -19.57
CA GLN A 222 -23.71 -6.56 -19.66
C GLN A 222 -24.98 -6.08 -18.97
N LYS A 223 -24.89 -5.34 -17.85
CA LYS A 223 -26.03 -4.71 -17.19
C LYS A 223 -26.68 -3.64 -18.08
N SER A 224 -25.87 -2.77 -18.69
CA SER A 224 -26.37 -1.78 -19.65
C SER A 224 -27.01 -2.42 -20.89
N SER A 225 -26.42 -3.51 -21.40
CA SER A 225 -26.97 -4.31 -22.51
C SER A 225 -28.27 -5.00 -22.11
N THR A 226 -28.39 -5.47 -20.86
CA THR A 226 -29.61 -6.07 -20.33
C THR A 226 -30.73 -5.04 -20.25
N ASP A 227 -30.44 -3.83 -19.78
CA ASP A 227 -31.43 -2.75 -19.70
C ASP A 227 -31.87 -2.29 -21.10
N ALA A 228 -30.96 -2.23 -22.08
CA ALA A 228 -31.27 -1.94 -23.47
C ALA A 228 -32.15 -3.04 -24.09
N LEU A 229 -31.80 -4.32 -23.91
CA LEU A 229 -32.59 -5.47 -24.39
C LEU A 229 -33.99 -5.52 -23.75
N LYS A 230 -34.11 -5.17 -22.46
CA LYS A 230 -35.43 -5.05 -21.80
C LYS A 230 -36.31 -3.98 -22.45
N ARG A 231 -35.74 -2.84 -22.83
CA ARG A 231 -36.46 -1.77 -23.54
C ARG A 231 -36.89 -2.24 -24.92
N GLN A 232 -35.98 -2.83 -25.69
CA GLN A 232 -36.28 -3.37 -27.02
C GLN A 232 -37.34 -4.47 -26.98
N LEU A 233 -37.26 -5.39 -26.01
CA LEU A 233 -38.28 -6.43 -25.82
C LEU A 233 -39.64 -5.82 -25.48
N LYS A 234 -39.67 -4.79 -24.61
CA LYS A 234 -40.91 -4.08 -24.27
C LYS A 234 -41.52 -3.42 -25.51
N GLU A 235 -40.73 -2.67 -26.28
CA GLU A 235 -41.17 -2.01 -27.50
C GLU A 235 -41.66 -3.02 -28.55
N SER A 236 -40.94 -4.13 -28.72
CA SER A 236 -41.31 -5.21 -29.64
C SER A 236 -42.61 -5.89 -29.23
N ASN A 237 -42.82 -6.15 -27.93
CA ASN A 237 -44.06 -6.73 -27.42
C ASN A 237 -45.24 -5.76 -27.58
N GLU A 238 -45.07 -4.48 -27.29
CA GLU A 238 -46.11 -3.47 -27.51
C GLU A 238 -46.49 -3.36 -28.99
N LYS A 239 -45.51 -3.44 -29.90
CA LYS A 239 -45.76 -3.48 -31.34
C LYS A 239 -46.53 -4.75 -31.73
N LEU A 240 -46.09 -5.91 -31.27
CA LEU A 240 -46.74 -7.20 -31.54
C LEU A 240 -48.20 -7.20 -31.08
N ASP A 241 -48.49 -6.68 -29.89
CA ASP A 241 -49.85 -6.60 -29.35
C ASP A 241 -50.75 -5.68 -30.17
N ARG A 242 -50.24 -4.50 -30.58
CA ARG A 242 -50.97 -3.60 -31.48
C ARG A 242 -51.30 -4.26 -32.81
N THR A 243 -50.33 -4.92 -33.44
CA THR A 243 -50.54 -5.59 -34.74
C THR A 243 -51.48 -6.79 -34.60
N ARG A 244 -51.40 -7.56 -33.50
CA ARG A 244 -52.34 -8.65 -33.20
C ARG A 244 -53.77 -8.15 -33.04
N GLN A 245 -53.98 -7.06 -32.31
CA GLN A 245 -55.31 -6.45 -32.15
C GLN A 245 -55.87 -5.97 -33.49
N GLN A 246 -55.05 -5.32 -34.32
CA GLN A 246 -55.45 -4.89 -35.66
C GLN A 246 -55.84 -6.07 -36.55
N LEU A 247 -55.06 -7.15 -36.50
CA LEU A 247 -55.34 -8.38 -37.24
C LEU A 247 -56.66 -9.00 -36.80
N GLU A 248 -56.91 -9.11 -35.49
CA GLU A 248 -58.14 -9.68 -34.93
C GLU A 248 -59.37 -8.86 -35.33
N GLN A 249 -59.30 -7.53 -35.23
CA GLN A 249 -60.38 -6.62 -35.64
C GLN A 249 -60.70 -6.79 -37.13
N ARG A 250 -59.67 -6.79 -37.99
CA ARG A 250 -59.84 -6.95 -39.45
C ARG A 250 -60.37 -8.32 -39.83
N GLN A 251 -59.97 -9.38 -39.12
CA GLN A 251 -60.50 -10.74 -39.32
C GLN A 251 -61.99 -10.81 -38.98
N LYS A 252 -62.43 -10.25 -37.85
CA LYS A 252 -63.85 -10.21 -37.47
C LYS A 252 -64.70 -9.46 -38.50
N VAL A 253 -64.24 -8.30 -38.96
CA VAL A 253 -64.92 -7.52 -40.01
C VAL A 253 -65.01 -8.33 -41.29
N MET A 254 -63.91 -8.92 -41.76
CA MET A 254 -63.89 -9.73 -42.97
C MET A 254 -64.84 -10.94 -42.88
N GLU A 255 -64.88 -11.63 -41.74
CA GLU A 255 -65.72 -12.81 -41.54
C GLU A 255 -67.22 -12.47 -41.57
N SER A 256 -67.61 -11.35 -40.94
CA SER A 256 -68.97 -10.83 -41.03
C SER A 256 -69.37 -10.40 -42.45
N GLU A 257 -68.48 -9.71 -43.17
CA GLU A 257 -68.72 -9.32 -44.56
C GLU A 257 -68.83 -10.55 -45.49
N LYS A 258 -67.96 -11.55 -45.29
CA LYS A 258 -68.01 -12.81 -46.05
C LYS A 258 -69.32 -13.55 -45.83
N LYS A 259 -69.79 -13.66 -44.58
CA LYS A 259 -71.08 -14.28 -44.25
C LYS A 259 -72.24 -13.55 -44.94
N THR A 260 -72.27 -12.23 -44.84
CA THR A 260 -73.28 -11.38 -45.50
C THR A 260 -73.27 -11.55 -47.02
N LEU A 261 -72.08 -11.66 -47.61
CA LEU A 261 -71.91 -11.84 -49.05
C LEU A 261 -72.42 -13.21 -49.50
N LEU A 262 -72.11 -14.28 -48.77
CA LEU A 262 -72.60 -15.64 -49.04
C LEU A 262 -74.13 -15.73 -48.96
N GLU A 263 -74.74 -15.09 -47.96
CA GLU A 263 -76.20 -15.01 -47.83
C GLU A 263 -76.84 -14.32 -49.04
N LYS A 264 -76.27 -13.17 -49.47
CA LYS A 264 -76.74 -12.44 -50.67
C LYS A 264 -76.56 -13.24 -51.96
N ARG A 265 -75.48 -14.02 -52.06
CA ARG A 265 -75.19 -14.89 -53.21
C ARG A 265 -76.19 -16.04 -53.28
N HIS A 266 -76.52 -16.64 -52.14
CA HIS A 266 -77.55 -17.67 -52.03
C HIS A 266 -78.95 -17.12 -52.35
N ASP A 267 -79.30 -15.92 -51.89
CA ASP A 267 -80.56 -15.24 -52.23
C ASP A 267 -80.66 -14.93 -53.72
N LEU A 268 -79.58 -14.43 -54.34
CA LEU A 268 -79.51 -14.22 -55.80
C LEU A 268 -79.78 -15.52 -56.56
N GLU A 269 -79.13 -16.63 -56.19
CA GLU A 269 -79.33 -17.93 -56.85
C GLU A 269 -80.75 -18.45 -56.67
N LYS A 270 -81.35 -18.27 -55.48
CA LYS A 270 -82.78 -18.56 -55.27
C LYS A 270 -83.67 -17.74 -56.20
N ARG A 271 -83.43 -16.43 -56.31
CA ARG A 271 -84.17 -15.53 -57.22
C ARG A 271 -83.97 -15.88 -58.70
N LYS A 272 -82.80 -16.38 -59.11
CA LYS A 272 -82.56 -16.89 -60.47
C LYS A 272 -83.34 -18.18 -60.75
N SER A 273 -83.45 -19.07 -59.75
CA SER A 273 -84.16 -20.36 -59.88
C SER A 273 -85.69 -20.25 -59.75
N SER A 274 -86.19 -19.21 -59.09
CA SER A 274 -87.63 -18.94 -58.93
C SER A 274 -88.09 -18.08 -60.10
N ALA A 275 -88.97 -18.60 -60.95
CA ALA A 275 -89.47 -17.91 -62.15
C ALA A 275 -90.44 -16.74 -61.83
N ALA A 276 -90.01 -15.77 -61.03
CA ALA A 276 -90.76 -14.56 -60.69
C ALA A 276 -90.25 -13.37 -61.52
N GLY A 277 -91.17 -12.54 -62.04
CA GLY A 277 -90.94 -11.47 -63.03
C GLY A 277 -90.04 -10.31 -62.62
N ILE A 278 -88.80 -10.60 -62.22
CA ILE A 278 -87.75 -9.64 -61.90
C ILE A 278 -87.01 -9.25 -63.20
N PRO A 279 -86.82 -7.95 -63.49
CA PRO A 279 -86.11 -7.51 -64.69
C PRO A 279 -84.67 -8.06 -64.80
N GLN A 280 -84.31 -8.62 -65.96
CA GLN A 280 -82.98 -9.19 -66.23
C GLN A 280 -81.84 -8.18 -65.97
N SER A 281 -82.09 -6.88 -66.22
CA SER A 281 -81.14 -5.79 -65.99
C SER A 281 -80.83 -5.56 -64.51
N GLU A 282 -81.79 -5.83 -63.62
CA GLU A 282 -81.63 -5.69 -62.18
C GLU A 282 -80.79 -6.83 -61.59
N LEU A 283 -81.02 -8.07 -62.05
CA LEU A 283 -80.21 -9.23 -61.69
C LEU A 283 -78.75 -9.07 -62.14
N LEU A 284 -78.52 -8.57 -63.35
CA LEU A 284 -77.18 -8.32 -63.88
C LEU A 284 -76.44 -7.22 -63.09
N ASN A 285 -77.14 -6.16 -62.68
CA ASN A 285 -76.57 -5.11 -61.84
C ASN A 285 -76.23 -5.60 -60.43
N LEU A 286 -77.07 -6.47 -59.84
CA LEU A 286 -76.79 -7.08 -58.54
C LEU A 286 -75.57 -8.00 -58.60
N ASP A 287 -75.48 -8.82 -59.65
CA ASP A 287 -74.36 -9.74 -59.91
C ASP A 287 -73.04 -8.98 -60.07
N LYS A 288 -73.02 -7.90 -60.87
CA LYS A 288 -71.86 -6.99 -60.97
C LYS A 288 -71.46 -6.35 -59.64
N LYS A 289 -72.44 -5.94 -58.82
CA LYS A 289 -72.17 -5.38 -57.48
C LYS A 289 -71.58 -6.41 -56.53
N LEU A 290 -72.06 -7.66 -56.58
CA LEU A 290 -71.54 -8.77 -55.78
C LEU A 290 -70.12 -9.14 -56.23
N ALA A 291 -69.87 -9.27 -57.53
CA ALA A 291 -68.53 -9.54 -58.07
C ALA A 291 -67.51 -8.45 -57.69
N LYS A 292 -67.91 -7.17 -57.71
CA LYS A 292 -67.06 -6.07 -57.21
C LYS A 292 -66.74 -6.24 -55.72
N ARG A 293 -67.74 -6.63 -54.91
CA ARG A 293 -67.57 -6.82 -53.47
C ARG A 293 -66.72 -8.06 -53.14
N GLU A 294 -66.80 -9.11 -53.96
CA GLU A 294 -65.92 -10.28 -53.91
C GLU A 294 -64.46 -9.89 -54.17
N ALA A 295 -64.18 -9.10 -55.22
CA ALA A 295 -62.83 -8.59 -55.50
C ALA A 295 -62.28 -7.68 -54.39
N GLU A 296 -63.13 -6.83 -53.79
CA GLU A 296 -62.76 -6.03 -52.62
C GLU A 296 -62.41 -6.91 -51.40
N LEU A 297 -63.08 -8.05 -51.24
CA LEU A 297 -62.83 -9.01 -50.16
C LEU A 297 -61.52 -9.79 -50.35
N GLU A 298 -61.15 -10.10 -51.59
CA GLU A 298 -59.83 -10.66 -51.94
C GLU A 298 -58.69 -9.69 -51.60
N GLY A 299 -58.85 -8.40 -51.87
CA GLY A 299 -57.89 -7.36 -51.46
C GLY A 299 -57.70 -7.31 -49.94
N LYS A 300 -58.80 -7.39 -49.17
CA LYS A 300 -58.75 -7.47 -47.69
C LYS A 300 -58.10 -8.75 -47.20
N TYR A 301 -58.28 -9.87 -47.91
CA TYR A 301 -57.63 -11.15 -47.57
C TYR A 301 -56.12 -11.05 -47.73
N ALA A 302 -55.63 -10.46 -48.83
CA ALA A 302 -54.20 -10.22 -49.04
C ALA A 302 -53.60 -9.32 -47.95
N GLU A 303 -54.34 -8.30 -47.50
CA GLU A 303 -53.92 -7.43 -46.39
C GLU A 303 -53.84 -8.18 -45.05
N ILE A 304 -54.81 -9.06 -44.75
CA ILE A 304 -54.77 -9.95 -43.57
C ILE A 304 -53.55 -10.89 -43.63
N GLN A 305 -53.19 -11.42 -44.80
CA GLN A 305 -52.01 -12.28 -44.94
C GLN A 305 -50.70 -11.51 -44.70
N ARG A 306 -50.62 -10.25 -45.15
CA ARG A 306 -49.49 -9.36 -44.84
C ARG A 306 -49.37 -9.10 -43.34
N LEU A 307 -50.50 -8.77 -42.68
CA LEU A 307 -50.53 -8.55 -41.23
C LEU A 307 -50.17 -9.82 -40.44
N ARG A 308 -50.58 -11.01 -40.90
CA ARG A 308 -50.15 -12.29 -40.30
C ARG A 308 -48.63 -12.48 -40.39
N ALA A 309 -48.05 -12.27 -41.57
CA ALA A 309 -46.61 -12.35 -41.76
C ALA A 309 -45.85 -11.33 -40.88
N GLU A 310 -46.39 -10.12 -40.70
CA GLU A 310 -45.81 -9.10 -39.82
C GLU A 310 -45.89 -9.49 -38.33
N VAL A 311 -46.99 -10.14 -37.90
CA VAL A 311 -47.12 -10.71 -36.54
C VAL A 311 -46.09 -11.81 -36.32
N ASP A 312 -45.94 -12.73 -37.28
CA ASP A 312 -44.96 -13.83 -37.18
C ASP A 312 -43.52 -13.29 -37.12
N GLN A 313 -43.20 -12.30 -37.95
CA GLN A 313 -41.89 -11.64 -37.94
C GLN A 313 -41.63 -10.92 -36.60
N SER A 314 -42.60 -10.16 -36.10
CA SER A 314 -42.46 -9.43 -34.84
C SER A 314 -42.39 -10.37 -33.63
N ALA A 315 -43.08 -11.52 -33.68
CA ALA A 315 -42.99 -12.57 -32.66
C ALA A 315 -41.61 -13.24 -32.65
N GLN A 316 -41.04 -13.54 -33.83
CA GLN A 316 -39.67 -14.07 -33.93
C GLN A 316 -38.62 -13.08 -33.41
N GLU A 317 -38.83 -11.78 -33.63
CA GLU A 317 -37.92 -10.74 -33.12
C GLU A 317 -37.99 -10.63 -31.59
N ALA A 318 -39.19 -10.61 -31.02
CA ALA A 318 -39.38 -10.63 -29.57
C ALA A 318 -38.74 -11.87 -28.91
N GLU A 319 -38.90 -13.05 -29.54
CA GLU A 319 -38.30 -14.30 -29.07
C GLU A 319 -36.76 -14.25 -29.08
N LYS A 320 -36.14 -13.63 -30.09
CA LYS A 320 -34.68 -13.42 -30.13
C LYS A 320 -34.18 -12.55 -28.98
N TYR A 321 -34.89 -11.46 -28.65
CA TYR A 321 -34.55 -10.62 -27.51
C TYR A 321 -34.73 -11.38 -26.19
N HIS A 322 -35.81 -12.17 -26.07
CA HIS A 322 -36.05 -13.00 -24.90
C HIS A 322 -34.91 -14.00 -24.66
N GLN A 323 -34.52 -14.78 -25.68
CA GLN A 323 -33.42 -15.74 -25.58
C GLN A 323 -32.07 -15.08 -25.26
N SER A 324 -31.79 -13.91 -25.84
CA SER A 324 -30.56 -13.14 -25.56
C SER A 324 -30.52 -12.67 -24.11
N LEU A 325 -31.67 -12.25 -23.59
CA LEU A 325 -31.83 -11.81 -22.21
C LEU A 325 -31.71 -12.97 -21.22
N SER A 326 -32.28 -14.15 -21.52
CA SER A 326 -32.12 -15.35 -20.71
C SER A 326 -30.67 -15.81 -20.60
N ARG A 327 -29.91 -15.81 -21.71
CA ARG A 327 -28.48 -16.17 -21.71
C ARG A 327 -27.62 -15.20 -20.88
N LEU A 328 -27.93 -13.90 -20.95
CA LEU A 328 -27.23 -12.89 -20.13
C LEU A 328 -27.58 -13.03 -18.64
N GLN A 329 -28.84 -13.32 -18.32
CA GLN A 329 -29.28 -13.58 -16.95
C GLN A 329 -28.59 -14.81 -16.35
N GLU A 330 -28.42 -15.88 -17.14
CA GLU A 330 -27.72 -17.10 -16.74
C GLU A 330 -26.22 -16.83 -16.47
N LYS A 331 -25.57 -15.99 -17.29
CA LYS A 331 -24.18 -15.57 -17.02
C LYS A 331 -24.07 -14.74 -15.73
N LEU A 332 -25.02 -13.86 -15.46
CA LEU A 332 -25.05 -13.04 -14.25
C LEU A 332 -25.38 -13.85 -12.98
N SER A 333 -26.23 -14.89 -13.08
CA SER A 333 -26.54 -15.77 -11.94
C SER A 333 -25.36 -16.66 -11.55
N ASN A 334 -24.45 -16.95 -12.49
CA ASN A 334 -23.27 -17.78 -12.27
C ASN A 334 -22.06 -17.05 -11.63
N LEU A 335 -22.11 -15.73 -11.38
CA LEU A 335 -21.02 -15.04 -10.67
C LEU A 335 -20.86 -15.57 -9.23
N PRO A 336 -19.63 -15.61 -8.69
CA PRO A 336 -19.36 -16.10 -7.34
C PRO A 336 -20.08 -15.29 -6.26
N PRO A 337 -20.34 -15.88 -5.07
CA PRO A 337 -20.94 -15.18 -3.94
C PRO A 337 -19.99 -14.10 -3.38
N PRO A 338 -20.50 -13.20 -2.52
CA PRO A 338 -19.65 -12.28 -1.76
C PRO A 338 -18.56 -13.02 -0.98
N PHE A 339 -17.37 -12.43 -0.95
CA PHE A 339 -16.24 -12.89 -0.16
C PHE A 339 -15.89 -11.82 0.88
N ILE A 340 -15.53 -12.24 2.09
CA ILE A 340 -15.26 -11.33 3.22
C ILE A 340 -13.86 -11.64 3.75
N GLU A 341 -13.03 -10.62 3.80
CA GLU A 341 -11.67 -10.65 4.33
C GLU A 341 -11.61 -9.82 5.61
N ILE A 342 -11.01 -10.36 6.67
CA ILE A 342 -10.83 -9.67 7.95
C ILE A 342 -9.37 -9.27 8.07
N ASN A 343 -9.12 -7.98 8.21
CA ASN A 343 -7.78 -7.41 8.30
C ASN A 343 -7.37 -7.29 9.77
N ASP A 344 -8.31 -6.88 10.63
CA ASP A 344 -8.10 -6.72 12.07
C ASP A 344 -9.36 -7.17 12.82
N PRO A 345 -9.28 -8.03 13.85
CA PRO A 345 -8.09 -8.72 14.35
C PRO A 345 -7.59 -9.80 13.39
N THR A 346 -6.28 -10.11 13.47
CA THR A 346 -5.72 -11.28 12.81
C THR A 346 -6.41 -12.55 13.30
N ILE A 347 -7.04 -13.28 12.39
CA ILE A 347 -7.76 -14.52 12.71
C ILE A 347 -6.78 -15.70 12.63
N LEU A 348 -6.62 -16.41 13.75
CA LEU A 348 -5.97 -17.72 13.81
C LEU A 348 -6.97 -18.78 13.35
N ALA A 349 -6.77 -19.32 12.16
CA ALA A 349 -7.56 -20.45 11.65
C ALA A 349 -6.92 -21.78 12.10
N THR A 350 -7.59 -22.50 12.99
CA THR A 350 -7.30 -23.92 13.27
C THR A 350 -8.30 -24.80 12.55
N ARG A 351 -8.02 -26.11 12.39
CA ARG A 351 -8.87 -27.06 11.64
C ARG A 351 -10.35 -27.09 12.07
N SER A 352 -10.69 -26.50 13.23
CA SER A 352 -12.05 -26.50 13.78
C SER A 352 -12.55 -25.15 14.31
N VAL A 353 -11.68 -24.15 14.51
CA VAL A 353 -12.05 -22.86 15.15
C VAL A 353 -11.26 -21.69 14.55
N ARG A 354 -11.93 -20.57 14.28
CA ARG A 354 -11.34 -19.28 13.92
C ARG A 354 -11.32 -18.39 15.16
N LEU A 355 -10.14 -17.99 15.62
CA LEU A 355 -9.96 -17.26 16.89
C LEU A 355 -9.23 -15.95 16.67
N ALA A 356 -9.60 -14.93 17.45
CA ALA A 356 -8.88 -13.68 17.55
C ALA A 356 -8.75 -13.27 19.03
N TRP A 357 -7.60 -12.74 19.40
CA TRP A 357 -7.31 -12.37 20.78
C TRP A 357 -7.75 -10.96 21.10
N VAL A 358 -8.16 -10.76 22.36
CA VAL A 358 -8.60 -9.47 22.88
C VAL A 358 -8.03 -9.26 24.28
N GLU A 359 -7.65 -8.02 24.58
CA GLU A 359 -7.10 -7.64 25.88
C GLU A 359 -8.15 -7.80 27.00
N PRO A 360 -7.77 -8.28 28.20
CA PRO A 360 -8.73 -8.60 29.28
C PRO A 360 -9.59 -7.42 29.76
N GLU A 361 -9.09 -6.19 29.64
CA GLU A 361 -9.76 -4.97 30.13
C GLU A 361 -10.64 -4.29 29.06
N GLN A 362 -10.66 -4.80 27.83
CA GLN A 362 -11.46 -4.23 26.76
C GLN A 362 -12.94 -4.62 26.92
N THR A 363 -13.83 -3.64 26.81
CA THR A 363 -15.28 -3.84 26.73
C THR A 363 -15.79 -3.90 25.29
N THR A 364 -14.98 -3.45 24.34
CA THR A 364 -15.28 -3.46 22.90
C THR A 364 -14.02 -3.73 22.07
N ARG A 365 -14.16 -4.45 20.95
CA ARG A 365 -13.09 -4.68 19.96
C ARG A 365 -13.50 -4.14 18.60
N MET A 366 -12.63 -3.37 17.96
CA MET A 366 -12.82 -2.98 16.56
C MET A 366 -12.54 -4.18 15.65
N VAL A 367 -13.39 -4.37 14.64
CA VAL A 367 -13.22 -5.35 13.58
C VAL A 367 -13.21 -4.60 12.25
N ALA A 368 -12.14 -4.75 11.48
CA ALA A 368 -11.95 -4.13 10.19
C ALA A 368 -11.68 -5.17 9.10
N GLY A 369 -12.16 -4.91 7.90
CA GLY A 369 -12.03 -5.85 6.80
C GLY A 369 -12.50 -5.29 5.47
N ARG A 370 -12.61 -6.16 4.48
CA ARG A 370 -13.08 -5.84 3.14
C ARG A 370 -14.09 -6.89 2.67
N VAL A 371 -15.12 -6.42 1.98
CA VAL A 371 -16.10 -7.27 1.30
C VAL A 371 -15.92 -7.13 -0.21
N TRP A 372 -15.75 -8.27 -0.88
CA TRP A 372 -15.73 -8.37 -2.32
C TRP A 372 -17.04 -8.95 -2.83
N ALA A 373 -17.78 -8.20 -3.65
CA ALA A 373 -19.05 -8.64 -4.22
C ALA A 373 -19.18 -8.19 -5.69
N PRO A 374 -19.01 -9.09 -6.67
CA PRO A 374 -19.06 -8.76 -8.10
C PRO A 374 -20.40 -8.16 -8.54
N SER A 375 -21.49 -8.58 -7.90
CA SER A 375 -22.86 -8.15 -8.19
C SER A 375 -23.32 -6.97 -7.32
N GLY A 376 -22.43 -6.39 -6.52
CA GLY A 376 -22.77 -5.37 -5.53
C GLY A 376 -23.46 -5.95 -4.29
N ILE A 377 -23.47 -5.18 -3.22
CA ILE A 377 -23.92 -5.62 -1.89
C ILE A 377 -25.31 -5.05 -1.64
N ALA A 378 -26.24 -5.91 -1.25
CA ALA A 378 -27.59 -5.51 -0.86
C ALA A 378 -27.72 -5.36 0.67
N GLN A 379 -27.02 -6.20 1.42
CA GLN A 379 -27.04 -6.18 2.88
C GLN A 379 -25.68 -6.59 3.43
N PHE A 380 -25.23 -5.88 4.47
CA PHE A 380 -24.02 -6.22 5.21
C PHE A 380 -24.33 -6.16 6.70
N THR A 381 -24.09 -7.26 7.40
CA THR A 381 -24.35 -7.34 8.84
C THR A 381 -23.16 -7.88 9.62
N ILE A 382 -23.01 -7.37 10.83
CA ILE A 382 -22.05 -7.85 11.84
C ILE A 382 -22.86 -8.14 13.11
N ASN A 383 -22.82 -9.38 13.58
CA ASN A 383 -23.61 -9.85 14.73
C ASN A 383 -25.10 -9.50 14.61
N ASN A 384 -25.66 -9.71 13.41
CA ASN A 384 -27.05 -9.39 13.05
C ASN A 384 -27.42 -7.89 13.12
N ARG A 385 -26.46 -6.98 13.24
CA ARG A 385 -26.67 -5.54 13.09
C ARG A 385 -26.25 -5.10 11.69
N GLU A 386 -27.05 -4.25 11.07
CA GLU A 386 -26.78 -3.70 9.75
C GLU A 386 -25.71 -2.62 9.83
N GLU A 387 -24.69 -2.74 8.98
CA GLU A 387 -23.51 -1.87 8.96
C GLU A 387 -23.28 -1.29 7.56
N THR A 388 -22.68 -0.10 7.48
CA THR A 388 -22.45 0.57 6.19
C THR A 388 -21.04 0.30 5.68
N LEU A 389 -20.92 -0.12 4.41
CA LEU A 389 -19.63 -0.30 3.74
C LEU A 389 -19.15 0.99 3.09
N GLN A 390 -17.83 1.19 3.09
CA GLN A 390 -17.21 2.27 2.32
C GLN A 390 -17.28 1.97 0.81
N PRO A 391 -17.17 3.00 -0.07
CA PRO A 391 -17.26 2.82 -1.52
C PRO A 391 -16.25 1.84 -2.13
N ASP A 392 -15.11 1.64 -1.48
CA ASP A 392 -14.06 0.71 -1.89
C ASP A 392 -14.27 -0.74 -1.37
N GLY A 393 -15.37 -0.98 -0.66
CA GLY A 393 -15.74 -2.27 -0.06
C GLY A 393 -15.14 -2.52 1.31
N THR A 394 -14.46 -1.57 1.93
CA THR A 394 -13.91 -1.71 3.28
C THR A 394 -14.94 -1.41 4.37
N PHE A 395 -14.70 -1.94 5.57
CA PHE A 395 -15.52 -1.68 6.75
C PHE A 395 -14.71 -1.64 8.03
N THR A 396 -15.26 -0.94 9.02
CA THR A 396 -14.78 -0.91 10.39
C THR A 396 -16.00 -0.90 11.31
N ALA A 397 -16.08 -1.84 12.24
CA ALA A 397 -17.21 -1.96 13.15
C ALA A 397 -16.77 -2.25 14.58
N LYS A 398 -17.50 -1.70 15.54
CA LYS A 398 -17.21 -1.85 16.97
C LYS A 398 -18.04 -2.99 17.53
N VAL A 399 -17.38 -4.09 17.90
CA VAL A 399 -18.02 -5.27 18.50
C VAL A 399 -17.94 -5.20 20.01
N ALA A 400 -19.08 -5.28 20.70
CA ALA A 400 -19.12 -5.37 22.16
C ALA A 400 -18.66 -6.75 22.62
N LEU A 401 -17.77 -6.78 23.62
CA LEU A 401 -17.23 -8.00 24.20
C LEU A 401 -18.12 -8.46 25.34
N ARG A 402 -18.27 -9.78 25.48
CA ARG A 402 -18.95 -10.39 26.63
C ARG A 402 -18.10 -10.21 27.88
N SER A 403 -18.76 -9.92 29.00
CA SER A 403 -18.11 -9.81 30.31
C SER A 403 -17.58 -11.15 30.84
N SER A 404 -18.02 -12.28 30.27
CA SER A 404 -17.48 -13.62 30.54
C SER A 404 -17.64 -14.52 29.30
N GLY A 405 -16.59 -15.29 28.99
CA GLY A 405 -16.55 -16.23 27.85
C GLY A 405 -16.23 -15.60 26.49
N ASP A 406 -16.12 -16.46 25.47
CA ASP A 406 -15.78 -16.06 24.10
C ASP A 406 -16.90 -15.24 23.46
N THR A 407 -16.52 -14.17 22.76
CA THR A 407 -17.44 -13.34 21.98
C THR A 407 -17.41 -13.78 20.53
N GLU A 408 -18.44 -14.49 20.08
CA GLU A 408 -18.59 -14.86 18.68
C GLU A 408 -18.90 -13.63 17.81
N VAL A 409 -18.20 -13.53 16.68
CA VAL A 409 -18.37 -12.51 15.66
C VAL A 409 -18.77 -13.18 14.37
N GLN A 410 -19.98 -12.88 13.91
CA GLN A 410 -20.52 -13.35 12.64
C GLN A 410 -20.71 -12.18 11.69
N ILE A 411 -20.06 -12.24 10.54
CA ILE A 411 -20.12 -11.23 9.50
C ILE A 411 -20.76 -11.85 8.27
N ILE A 412 -21.82 -11.23 7.77
CA ILE A 412 -22.60 -11.73 6.63
C ILE A 412 -22.72 -10.62 5.60
N ALA A 413 -22.36 -10.92 4.37
CA ALA A 413 -22.58 -10.06 3.22
C ALA A 413 -23.53 -10.75 2.25
N ARG A 414 -24.65 -10.12 1.93
CA ARG A 414 -25.61 -10.58 0.92
C ARG A 414 -25.52 -9.69 -0.31
N ASP A 415 -25.35 -10.30 -1.48
CA ASP A 415 -25.37 -9.55 -2.74
C ASP A 415 -26.80 -9.23 -3.21
N SER A 416 -26.88 -8.41 -4.25
CA SER A 416 -28.13 -8.05 -4.93
C SER A 416 -28.92 -9.23 -5.52
N ARG A 417 -28.34 -10.43 -5.59
CA ARG A 417 -28.98 -11.66 -6.08
C ARG A 417 -29.44 -12.58 -4.94
N GLY A 418 -29.15 -12.22 -3.69
CA GLY A 418 -29.47 -13.02 -2.51
C GLY A 418 -28.42 -14.08 -2.16
N LYS A 419 -27.28 -14.14 -2.86
CA LYS A 419 -26.16 -15.01 -2.45
C LYS A 419 -25.45 -14.41 -1.25
N THR A 420 -25.07 -15.25 -0.29
CA THR A 420 -24.47 -14.84 0.97
C THR A 420 -23.04 -15.34 1.11
N GLY A 421 -22.11 -14.44 1.41
CA GLY A 421 -20.82 -14.76 2.00
C GLY A 421 -20.90 -14.58 3.51
N SER A 422 -20.24 -15.45 4.28
CA SER A 422 -20.16 -15.29 5.73
C SER A 422 -18.79 -15.70 6.26
N VAL A 423 -18.39 -15.01 7.33
CA VAL A 423 -17.20 -15.34 8.13
C VAL A 423 -17.61 -15.30 9.59
N THR A 424 -17.30 -16.37 10.31
CA THR A 424 -17.51 -16.47 11.76
C THR A 424 -16.17 -16.71 12.46
N PHE A 425 -15.91 -15.99 13.54
CA PHE A 425 -14.75 -16.19 14.40
C PHE A 425 -15.05 -15.79 15.84
N SER A 426 -14.29 -16.30 16.80
CA SER A 426 -14.49 -16.00 18.22
C SER A 426 -13.38 -15.09 18.76
N LEU A 427 -13.79 -14.02 19.41
CA LEU A 427 -12.94 -13.11 20.17
C LEU A 427 -12.78 -13.68 21.59
N LYS A 428 -11.56 -14.09 21.94
CA LYS A 428 -11.25 -14.68 23.25
C LYS A 428 -10.40 -13.71 24.06
N ALA A 429 -10.85 -13.43 25.29
CA ALA A 429 -10.04 -12.70 26.26
C ALA A 429 -8.77 -13.51 26.53
N GLN A 430 -7.62 -12.85 26.47
CA GLN A 430 -6.36 -13.48 26.82
C GLN A 430 -6.42 -13.88 28.30
N GLU A 431 -6.69 -15.14 28.60
CA GLU A 431 -6.36 -15.69 29.91
C GLU A 431 -4.86 -15.46 30.11
N ASN A 432 -4.46 -14.90 31.26
CA ASN A 432 -3.06 -14.90 31.70
C ASN A 432 -2.45 -16.22 31.25
N PRO A 433 -1.33 -16.24 30.50
CA PRO A 433 -0.78 -17.47 29.97
C PRO A 433 -0.35 -18.36 31.14
N GLY A 434 -1.31 -19.13 31.65
CA GLY A 434 -1.13 -20.24 32.55
C GLY A 434 -0.50 -21.32 31.71
N SER A 435 0.83 -21.35 31.73
CA SER A 435 1.64 -22.54 31.44
C SER A 435 1.09 -23.46 30.35
N THR A 436 1.02 -22.97 29.10
CA THR A 436 1.79 -23.73 28.13
C THR A 436 3.22 -23.29 28.40
N GLY A 437 4.07 -24.24 28.81
CA GLY A 437 5.43 -23.96 29.27
C GLY A 437 6.18 -23.04 28.29
N PRO A 438 7.30 -22.44 28.70
CA PRO A 438 8.03 -21.52 27.85
C PRO A 438 8.32 -22.23 26.53
N VAL A 439 7.58 -21.87 25.47
CA VAL A 439 8.08 -22.10 24.13
C VAL A 439 9.07 -20.96 23.94
N GLY A 440 10.20 -21.05 24.66
CA GLY A 440 11.44 -20.55 24.13
C GLY A 440 11.56 -21.23 22.78
N ARG A 441 11.18 -20.53 21.71
CA ARG A 441 11.52 -20.94 20.35
C ARG A 441 13.00 -20.64 20.22
N THR A 442 13.81 -21.45 20.89
CA THR A 442 15.21 -21.56 20.57
C THR A 442 15.24 -22.00 19.10
N PHE A 443 15.86 -21.19 18.26
CA PHE A 443 16.28 -21.59 16.93
C PHE A 443 17.77 -21.98 17.07
N PRO A 444 18.11 -23.10 17.74
CA PRO A 444 19.49 -23.41 18.12
C PRO A 444 20.43 -23.50 16.91
N ASP A 445 19.87 -23.86 15.74
CA ASP A 445 20.60 -24.03 14.49
C ASP A 445 20.60 -22.75 13.61
N VAL A 446 20.10 -21.62 14.12
CA VAL A 446 20.11 -20.33 13.42
C VAL A 446 21.08 -19.40 14.12
N GLU A 447 22.16 -19.08 13.43
CA GLU A 447 23.16 -18.14 13.89
C GLU A 447 22.71 -16.71 13.57
N PHE A 448 22.10 -16.05 14.56
CA PHE A 448 21.66 -14.66 14.42
C PHE A 448 22.81 -13.66 14.51
N GLY A 449 23.93 -14.01 15.14
CA GLY A 449 25.09 -13.13 15.27
C GLY A 449 25.01 -12.18 16.48
N ASN A 450 25.98 -11.26 16.58
CA ASN A 450 25.99 -10.26 17.65
C ASN A 450 25.17 -9.05 17.26
N TYR A 451 24.69 -8.29 18.25
CA TYR A 451 23.86 -7.11 18.02
C TYR A 451 24.52 -5.87 18.61
N HIS A 452 24.65 -4.82 17.79
CA HIS A 452 25.21 -3.53 18.14
C HIS A 452 24.20 -2.44 17.82
N ALA A 453 24.14 -1.38 18.63
CA ALA A 453 23.32 -0.22 18.34
C ALA A 453 24.04 1.09 18.58
N LEU A 454 23.84 2.03 17.67
CA LEU A 454 24.12 3.45 17.86
C LEU A 454 22.78 4.18 17.97
N ILE A 455 22.59 4.90 19.06
CA ILE A 455 21.33 5.60 19.34
C ILE A 455 21.65 7.08 19.55
N ILE A 456 21.02 7.92 18.75
CA ILE A 456 21.26 9.37 18.72
C ILE A 456 19.96 10.07 19.10
N GLY A 457 20.02 10.89 20.16
CA GLY A 457 18.90 11.73 20.59
C GLY A 457 19.35 13.19 20.71
N ASN A 458 18.84 14.04 19.84
CA ASN A 458 19.21 15.46 19.79
C ASN A 458 17.99 16.33 20.12
N ASP A 459 18.02 17.00 21.27
CA ASP A 459 16.97 17.89 21.73
C ASP A 459 17.45 19.35 21.91
N ASP A 460 18.72 19.58 22.25
CA ASP A 460 19.30 20.88 22.60
C ASP A 460 20.23 21.39 21.48
N TYR A 461 19.69 22.28 20.65
CA TYR A 461 20.37 22.77 19.46
C TYR A 461 20.93 24.17 19.69
N ALA A 462 22.14 24.42 19.18
CA ALA A 462 22.78 25.73 19.33
C ALA A 462 22.01 26.86 18.61
N ARG A 463 21.37 26.55 17.48
CA ARG A 463 20.72 27.54 16.60
C ARG A 463 19.35 27.12 16.05
N LEU A 464 18.81 25.99 16.48
CA LEU A 464 17.47 25.50 16.09
C LEU A 464 16.55 25.42 17.32
N PRO A 465 15.22 25.35 17.15
CA PRO A 465 14.30 25.18 18.25
C PRO A 465 14.57 23.89 19.04
N ARG A 466 14.45 23.96 20.36
CA ARG A 466 14.60 22.79 21.24
C ARG A 466 13.45 21.79 21.03
N LEU A 467 13.75 20.50 21.05
CA LEU A 467 12.76 19.41 21.09
C LEU A 467 12.58 18.91 22.53
N GLN A 468 11.51 18.17 22.81
CA GLN A 468 11.15 17.73 24.17
C GLN A 468 11.45 16.25 24.43
N THR A 469 11.21 15.39 23.44
CA THR A 469 11.24 13.92 23.60
C THR A 469 12.51 13.18 23.14
N PRO A 470 13.35 13.66 22.19
CA PRO A 470 14.42 12.84 21.59
C PRO A 470 15.41 12.18 22.56
N ILE A 471 15.82 12.87 23.62
CA ILE A 471 16.72 12.29 24.63
C ILE A 471 16.05 11.14 25.38
N LYS A 472 14.79 11.33 25.80
CA LYS A 472 14.04 10.31 26.54
C LYS A 472 13.76 9.09 25.67
N ASP A 473 13.43 9.31 24.40
CA ASP A 473 13.22 8.26 23.41
C ASP A 473 14.50 7.43 23.21
N ALA A 474 15.63 8.11 22.98
CA ALA A 474 16.94 7.46 22.82
C ALA A 474 17.33 6.63 24.06
N GLN A 475 17.14 7.19 25.26
CA GLN A 475 17.49 6.50 26.51
C GLN A 475 16.64 5.23 26.73
N GLU A 476 15.33 5.31 26.55
CA GLU A 476 14.43 4.18 26.81
C GLU A 476 14.60 3.08 25.75
N ILE A 477 14.71 3.44 24.47
CA ILE A 477 15.01 2.47 23.40
C ILE A 477 16.36 1.80 23.64
N GLY A 478 17.39 2.55 24.03
CA GLY A 478 18.70 1.99 24.34
C GLY A 478 18.68 1.02 25.52
N LYS A 479 17.91 1.34 26.56
CA LYS A 479 17.71 0.45 27.69
C LYS A 479 17.01 -0.86 27.28
N ILE A 480 15.98 -0.79 26.45
CA ILE A 480 15.25 -1.98 25.97
C ILE A 480 16.16 -2.84 25.09
N LEU A 481 16.85 -2.25 24.11
CA LEU A 481 17.75 -2.99 23.23
C LEU A 481 18.88 -3.68 24.01
N LYS A 482 19.45 -3.00 25.00
CA LYS A 482 20.48 -3.58 25.86
C LYS A 482 19.95 -4.71 26.74
N ASN A 483 18.87 -4.45 27.49
CA ASN A 483 18.44 -5.36 28.55
C ASN A 483 17.60 -6.54 28.03
N LYS A 484 16.80 -6.32 26.99
CA LYS A 484 15.88 -7.33 26.45
C LYS A 484 16.42 -8.03 25.21
N TYR A 485 17.21 -7.35 24.39
CA TYR A 485 17.71 -7.91 23.14
C TYR A 485 19.23 -8.13 23.13
N GLY A 486 19.92 -7.81 24.23
CA GLY A 486 21.35 -8.06 24.38
C GLY A 486 22.27 -7.20 23.49
N PHE A 487 21.78 -6.07 23.00
CA PHE A 487 22.58 -5.19 22.14
C PHE A 487 23.76 -4.56 22.90
N GLN A 488 24.90 -4.46 22.23
CA GLN A 488 25.97 -3.55 22.61
C GLN A 488 25.58 -2.12 22.19
N VAL A 489 25.03 -1.35 23.12
CA VAL A 489 24.45 -0.03 22.86
C VAL A 489 25.44 1.10 23.15
N LYS A 490 25.67 1.98 22.18
CA LYS A 490 26.32 3.29 22.33
C LYS A 490 25.28 4.39 22.13
N ILE A 491 25.13 5.27 23.13
CA ILE A 491 24.16 6.38 23.08
C ILE A 491 24.94 7.69 22.92
N LEU A 492 24.52 8.51 21.95
CA LEU A 492 24.97 9.88 21.78
C LEU A 492 23.79 10.82 22.04
N LEU A 493 23.94 11.72 23.00
CA LEU A 493 22.93 12.74 23.32
C LEU A 493 23.48 14.10 22.93
N ASN A 494 22.68 14.88 22.21
CA ASN A 494 23.05 16.21 21.70
C ASN A 494 24.39 16.18 20.95
N ALA A 495 24.49 15.29 19.97
CA ALA A 495 25.70 15.02 19.22
C ALA A 495 25.90 16.01 18.06
N SER A 496 27.13 16.50 17.93
CA SER A 496 27.58 17.27 16.77
C SER A 496 27.82 16.40 15.54
N ARG A 497 27.91 17.02 14.35
CA ARG A 497 28.22 16.31 13.09
C ARG A 497 29.49 15.45 13.21
N LEU A 498 30.54 15.99 13.83
CA LEU A 498 31.82 15.29 14.01
C LEU A 498 31.67 14.07 14.91
N GLU A 499 30.96 14.19 16.04
CA GLU A 499 30.78 13.09 16.98
C GLU A 499 29.98 11.93 16.38
N ILE A 500 28.97 12.26 15.58
CA ILE A 500 28.18 11.27 14.84
C ILE A 500 29.08 10.50 13.87
N PHE A 501 29.82 11.19 13.00
CA PHE A 501 30.65 10.51 12.00
C PHE A 501 31.86 9.77 12.58
N ARG A 502 32.54 10.33 13.57
CA ARG A 502 33.61 9.64 14.29
C ARG A 502 33.08 8.35 14.92
N THR A 503 31.90 8.41 15.54
CA THR A 503 31.29 7.22 16.16
C THR A 503 30.86 6.19 15.13
N LEU A 504 30.32 6.61 13.98
CA LEU A 504 30.01 5.71 12.87
C LEU A 504 31.26 5.02 12.32
N GLU A 505 32.38 5.72 12.19
CA GLU A 505 33.66 5.13 11.77
C GLU A 505 34.21 4.14 12.82
N GLU A 506 34.22 4.51 14.09
CA GLU A 506 34.62 3.62 15.18
C GLU A 506 33.78 2.33 15.16
N THR A 507 32.48 2.47 14.93
CA THR A 507 31.54 1.35 14.83
C THR A 507 31.86 0.49 13.60
N LEU A 508 32.06 1.11 12.43
CA LEU A 508 32.44 0.43 11.20
C LEU A 508 33.68 -0.46 11.38
N ARG A 509 34.70 0.00 12.11
CA ARG A 509 35.95 -0.75 12.35
C ARG A 509 35.77 -1.93 13.32
N GLN A 510 34.73 -1.92 14.15
CA GLN A 510 34.47 -2.96 15.15
C GLN A 510 33.59 -4.09 14.59
N LEU A 511 32.73 -3.78 13.62
CA LEU A 511 31.76 -4.74 13.09
C LEU A 511 32.39 -5.68 12.05
N ASN A 512 31.90 -6.91 12.03
CA ASN A 512 32.19 -7.93 11.04
C ASN A 512 30.90 -8.52 10.44
N ASP A 513 31.04 -9.47 9.52
CA ASP A 513 29.94 -10.12 8.80
C ASP A 513 29.09 -11.07 9.66
N HIS A 514 29.41 -11.26 10.94
CA HIS A 514 28.59 -11.96 11.93
C HIS A 514 27.82 -11.00 12.85
N ASP A 515 27.97 -9.68 12.69
CA ASP A 515 27.30 -8.69 13.53
C ASP A 515 26.09 -8.07 12.84
N ASN A 516 25.14 -7.58 13.63
CA ASN A 516 23.99 -6.80 13.19
C ASN A 516 24.01 -5.43 13.85
N PHE A 517 23.60 -4.41 13.12
CA PHE A 517 23.71 -3.02 13.55
C PHE A 517 22.38 -2.28 13.47
N LEU A 518 21.98 -1.62 14.55
CA LEU A 518 20.81 -0.75 14.59
C LEU A 518 21.24 0.71 14.80
N LEU A 519 20.81 1.60 13.91
CA LEU A 519 21.01 3.04 14.03
C LEU A 519 19.68 3.72 14.32
N TYR A 520 19.48 4.21 15.55
CA TYR A 520 18.31 5.01 15.90
C TYR A 520 18.69 6.49 15.90
N TYR A 521 17.89 7.32 15.25
CA TYR A 521 18.05 8.78 15.25
C TYR A 521 16.73 9.46 15.57
N ALA A 522 16.71 10.28 16.62
CA ALA A 522 15.64 11.20 16.96
C ALA A 522 16.17 12.63 17.02
N GLY A 523 15.52 13.52 16.30
CA GLY A 523 15.92 14.92 16.22
C GLY A 523 15.36 15.64 15.00
N HIS A 524 15.82 16.87 14.79
CA HIS A 524 15.45 17.66 13.63
C HIS A 524 15.92 17.01 12.34
N GLY A 525 15.09 17.16 11.32
CA GLY A 525 15.36 16.76 9.94
C GLY A 525 14.74 17.75 8.99
N GLU A 526 15.36 17.92 7.83
CA GLU A 526 14.89 18.85 6.80
C GLU A 526 14.89 18.18 5.42
N LEU A 527 13.89 18.52 4.60
CA LEU A 527 13.78 18.08 3.22
C LEU A 527 14.07 19.26 2.29
N ASP A 528 15.06 19.13 1.43
CA ASP A 528 15.33 20.14 0.40
C ASP A 528 14.18 20.14 -0.63
N PRO A 529 13.46 21.27 -0.79
CA PRO A 529 12.29 21.34 -1.66
C PRO A 529 12.63 21.18 -3.15
N VAL A 530 13.89 21.41 -3.54
CA VAL A 530 14.32 21.41 -4.96
C VAL A 530 14.68 20.01 -5.43
N ASN A 531 15.56 19.32 -4.70
CA ASN A 531 16.07 18.00 -5.07
C ASN A 531 15.46 16.86 -4.24
N ARG A 532 14.57 17.19 -3.30
CA ARG A 532 13.86 16.23 -2.43
C ARG A 532 14.81 15.36 -1.59
N ARG A 533 16.03 15.84 -1.32
CA ARG A 533 16.99 15.15 -0.44
C ARG A 533 16.70 15.47 1.02
N GLY A 534 16.69 14.45 1.86
CA GLY A 534 16.59 14.62 3.31
C GLY A 534 17.94 14.81 3.97
N TYR A 535 17.90 15.50 5.11
CA TYR A 535 19.05 15.78 5.95
C TYR A 535 18.72 15.52 7.41
N TRP A 536 19.63 14.88 8.14
CA TRP A 536 19.64 14.90 9.60
C TRP A 536 20.36 16.17 10.07
N LEU A 537 19.82 16.79 11.12
CA LEU A 537 20.33 18.03 11.67
C LEU A 537 20.99 17.76 13.04
N PRO A 538 22.32 17.75 13.14
CA PRO A 538 23.04 17.68 14.41
C PRO A 538 22.83 18.93 15.27
N VAL A 539 23.25 18.91 16.53
CA VAL A 539 23.04 20.07 17.43
C VAL A 539 23.82 21.32 17.05
N ASP A 540 24.89 21.16 16.27
CA ASP A 540 25.69 22.25 15.71
C ASP A 540 25.18 22.72 14.33
N ALA A 541 24.02 22.23 13.88
CA ALA A 541 23.40 22.64 12.62
C ALA A 541 22.97 24.11 12.62
N ASP A 542 23.13 24.73 11.44
CA ASP A 542 22.92 26.15 11.26
C ASP A 542 21.69 26.40 10.37
N PRO A 543 20.74 27.26 10.79
CA PRO A 543 19.61 27.63 9.95
C PRO A 543 20.12 28.26 8.64
N GLY A 544 19.75 27.66 7.51
CA GLY A 544 20.11 28.17 6.18
C GLY A 544 21.52 27.85 5.69
N SER A 545 22.34 27.08 6.43
CA SER A 545 23.63 26.56 5.94
C SER A 545 23.69 25.04 6.06
N ARG A 546 23.91 24.37 4.93
CA ARG A 546 23.97 22.91 4.82
C ARG A 546 25.35 22.33 5.11
N GLU A 547 26.31 23.15 5.52
CA GLU A 547 27.69 22.71 5.75
C GLU A 547 27.80 21.65 6.85
N LYS A 548 26.93 21.77 7.87
CA LYS A 548 26.91 20.90 9.05
C LYS A 548 25.70 19.96 9.09
N TRP A 549 24.87 20.00 8.07
CA TRP A 549 23.77 19.05 7.94
C TRP A 549 24.34 17.73 7.44
N ILE A 550 23.69 16.63 7.78
CA ILE A 550 24.10 15.29 7.34
C ILE A 550 23.10 14.84 6.28
N PRO A 551 23.46 14.85 4.99
CA PRO A 551 22.64 14.26 3.94
C PRO A 551 22.41 12.78 4.21
N ASN A 552 21.20 12.29 3.95
CA ASN A 552 20.89 10.87 4.18
C ASN A 552 21.63 9.92 3.23
N VAL A 553 22.08 10.43 2.09
CA VAL A 553 23.00 9.71 1.21
C VAL A 553 24.34 9.45 1.89
N GLU A 554 24.86 10.36 2.72
CA GLU A 554 26.11 10.14 3.46
C GLU A 554 25.95 9.03 4.49
N ILE A 555 24.83 9.03 5.24
CA ILE A 555 24.50 7.92 6.15
C ILE A 555 24.44 6.60 5.38
N THR A 556 23.74 6.59 4.24
CA THR A 556 23.59 5.39 3.40
C THR A 556 24.93 4.90 2.86
N ASP A 557 25.84 5.78 2.46
CA ASP A 557 27.19 5.43 2.05
C ASP A 557 28.00 4.78 3.17
N TYR A 558 27.87 5.26 4.42
CA TYR A 558 28.48 4.59 5.58
C TYR A 558 27.91 3.19 5.79
N LEU A 559 26.59 3.04 5.75
CA LEU A 559 25.95 1.74 5.93
C LEU A 559 26.28 0.75 4.79
N ASN A 560 26.59 1.28 3.60
CA ASN A 560 27.01 0.49 2.44
C ASN A 560 28.41 -0.13 2.62
N ILE A 561 29.33 0.59 3.27
CA ILE A 561 30.68 0.09 3.54
C ILE A 561 30.76 -0.75 4.81
N MET A 562 29.70 -0.78 5.62
CA MET A 562 29.62 -1.63 6.82
C MET A 562 29.50 -3.12 6.46
N THR A 563 30.40 -3.90 7.05
CA THR A 563 30.48 -5.36 6.95
C THR A 563 29.31 -6.08 7.63
N ALA A 564 28.69 -5.44 8.63
CA ALA A 564 27.58 -5.98 9.42
C ALA A 564 26.51 -6.66 8.55
N LYS A 565 26.11 -7.86 8.91
CA LYS A 565 25.17 -8.69 8.14
C LYS A 565 23.82 -8.04 7.98
N GLN A 566 23.22 -7.54 9.04
CA GLN A 566 21.91 -6.88 8.99
C GLN A 566 22.00 -5.49 9.60
N ILE A 567 21.44 -4.50 8.92
CA ILE A 567 21.40 -3.10 9.37
C ILE A 567 19.97 -2.61 9.36
N LEU A 568 19.54 -1.97 10.45
CA LEU A 568 18.26 -1.28 10.55
C LEU A 568 18.48 0.17 11.00
N VAL A 569 18.06 1.11 10.17
CA VAL A 569 17.96 2.52 10.53
C VAL A 569 16.54 2.79 11.02
N ILE A 570 16.39 3.34 12.22
CA ILE A 570 15.10 3.84 12.72
C ILE A 570 15.21 5.36 12.79
N ALA A 571 14.47 6.05 11.94
CA ALA A 571 14.50 7.50 11.82
C ALA A 571 13.20 8.11 12.40
N ASP A 572 13.29 8.66 13.60
CA ASP A 572 12.23 9.41 14.26
C ASP A 572 12.40 10.91 14.03
N THR A 573 12.25 11.30 12.78
CA THR A 573 12.53 12.65 12.28
C THR A 573 11.73 12.87 11.00
N CYS A 574 11.48 14.13 10.63
CA CYS A 574 10.73 14.53 9.44
C CYS A 574 11.46 14.02 8.18
N TYR A 575 11.20 12.78 7.77
CA TYR A 575 11.96 12.13 6.71
C TYR A 575 11.22 10.98 6.02
N SER A 576 10.89 11.18 4.72
CA SER A 576 10.62 10.05 3.80
C SER A 576 10.87 10.33 2.31
N GLY A 577 11.40 11.50 1.94
CA GLY A 577 11.72 11.79 0.54
C GLY A 577 12.88 10.96 -0.02
N ILE A 578 12.55 9.84 -0.68
CA ILE A 578 13.35 9.11 -1.67
C ILE A 578 14.53 8.27 -1.12
N MET A 579 14.26 7.21 -0.35
CA MET A 579 15.25 6.11 -0.21
C MET A 579 14.63 4.71 -0.15
N THR A 580 13.32 4.56 -0.36
CA THR A 580 12.57 3.38 0.06
C THR A 580 11.98 2.59 -1.11
N ARG A 581 12.12 1.26 -1.07
CA ARG A 581 11.30 0.30 -1.84
C ARG A 581 10.31 -0.39 -0.92
N SER A 582 9.12 -0.71 -1.45
CA SER A 582 8.15 -1.53 -0.75
C SER A 582 8.79 -2.85 -0.29
N ALA A 583 8.61 -3.16 0.99
CA ALA A 583 9.26 -4.25 1.68
C ALA A 583 8.90 -5.64 1.09
N ILE A 584 9.85 -6.55 1.31
CA ILE A 584 9.86 -7.97 0.97
C ILE A 584 8.55 -8.63 1.41
N SER A 585 8.04 -9.55 0.57
CA SER A 585 6.82 -10.32 0.85
C SER A 585 6.90 -10.97 2.24
N PRO A 586 6.00 -10.62 3.18
CA PRO A 586 5.95 -11.29 4.48
C PRO A 586 5.71 -12.79 4.30
N MET A 587 6.22 -13.60 5.22
CA MET A 587 5.71 -14.96 5.40
C MET A 587 4.23 -14.91 5.75
N GLU A 588 3.46 -15.86 5.21
CA GLU A 588 2.09 -16.08 5.64
C GLU A 588 2.02 -16.44 7.15
N PRO A 589 1.21 -15.72 7.93
CA PRO A 589 0.97 -16.06 9.33
C PRO A 589 0.36 -17.47 9.44
N GLY A 590 0.96 -18.35 10.26
CA GLY A 590 0.48 -19.73 10.44
C GLY A 590 1.29 -20.81 9.71
N SER A 591 2.36 -20.42 9.02
CA SER A 591 3.40 -21.35 8.56
C SER A 591 3.89 -22.27 9.70
N SER A 592 4.14 -23.54 9.38
CA SER A 592 4.62 -24.50 10.39
C SER A 592 5.93 -24.01 11.03
N THR A 593 6.21 -24.43 12.27
CA THR A 593 7.44 -24.07 13.00
C THR A 593 8.69 -24.33 12.16
N GLU A 594 8.65 -25.36 11.30
CA GLU A 594 9.70 -25.76 10.38
C GLU A 594 9.84 -24.81 9.16
N VAL A 595 8.73 -24.33 8.58
CA VAL A 595 8.79 -23.35 7.49
C VAL A 595 9.28 -21.99 8.02
N ARG A 596 8.82 -21.56 9.20
CA ARG A 596 9.35 -20.36 9.88
C ARG A 596 10.83 -20.52 10.21
N HIS A 597 11.25 -21.69 10.70
CA HIS A 597 12.66 -22.01 10.96
C HIS A 597 13.51 -21.90 9.69
N ASN A 598 13.10 -22.55 8.59
CA ASN A 598 13.83 -22.51 7.31
C ASN A 598 13.84 -21.12 6.67
N PHE A 599 12.80 -20.31 6.90
CA PHE A 599 12.77 -18.93 6.46
C PHE A 599 13.73 -18.04 7.27
N LEU A 600 13.67 -18.10 8.60
CA LEU A 600 14.60 -17.37 9.47
C LEU A 600 16.06 -17.79 9.23
N LYS A 601 16.33 -19.07 9.03
CA LYS A 601 17.65 -19.59 8.67
C LYS A 601 18.18 -19.03 7.36
N ARG A 602 17.30 -18.71 6.40
CA ARG A 602 17.68 -18.06 5.14
C ARG A 602 17.88 -16.56 5.34
N LEU A 603 16.93 -15.87 5.98
CA LEU A 603 17.04 -14.43 6.23
C LEU A 603 18.27 -14.07 7.08
N ALA A 604 18.57 -14.86 8.11
CA ALA A 604 19.74 -14.67 8.98
C ALA A 604 21.09 -14.84 8.25
N LYS A 605 21.09 -15.37 7.01
CA LYS A 605 22.29 -15.49 6.17
C LYS A 605 22.42 -14.38 5.12
N GLN A 606 21.37 -13.58 4.90
CA GLN A 606 21.32 -12.58 3.83
C GLN A 606 21.66 -11.20 4.36
N HIS A 607 22.30 -10.37 3.53
CA HIS A 607 22.57 -8.98 3.90
C HIS A 607 21.27 -8.14 3.88
N ALA A 608 20.90 -7.55 5.01
CA ALA A 608 19.73 -6.67 5.11
C ALA A 608 20.16 -5.24 5.41
N ARG A 609 19.60 -4.23 4.73
CA ARG A 609 19.87 -2.81 4.99
C ARG A 609 18.54 -2.08 4.89
N MET A 610 17.91 -1.90 6.04
CA MET A 610 16.52 -1.52 6.15
C MET A 610 16.39 -0.17 6.83
N VAL A 611 15.33 0.56 6.52
CA VAL A 611 14.94 1.78 7.20
C VAL A 611 13.49 1.68 7.65
N LEU A 612 13.23 2.09 8.88
CA LEU A 612 11.93 2.34 9.47
C LEU A 612 11.85 3.83 9.82
N SER A 613 11.01 4.60 9.14
CA SER A 613 10.83 6.03 9.45
C SER A 613 9.46 6.30 10.08
N SER A 614 9.37 7.39 10.84
CA SER A 614 8.13 7.81 11.51
C SER A 614 7.03 8.32 10.56
N GLY A 615 7.36 8.78 9.34
CA GLY A 615 6.39 9.05 8.28
C GLY A 615 6.85 10.04 7.19
N GLU A 616 5.92 10.46 6.32
CA GLU A 616 6.14 11.42 5.21
C GLU A 616 6.38 12.88 5.67
N GLU A 617 6.29 13.86 4.74
CA GLU A 617 6.60 15.30 4.86
C GLU A 617 5.94 16.07 6.02
N GLN A 618 5.13 15.41 6.84
CA GLN A 618 4.49 16.01 8.00
C GLN A 618 5.44 16.02 9.20
N PRO A 619 5.44 17.10 10.01
CA PRO A 619 6.31 17.21 11.16
C PRO A 619 6.04 16.09 12.19
N VAL A 620 7.11 15.57 12.80
CA VAL A 620 6.99 14.59 13.88
C VAL A 620 6.33 15.25 15.08
N LEU A 621 5.28 14.59 15.57
CA LEU A 621 4.52 14.96 16.76
C LEU A 621 5.37 14.69 18.01
N ASP A 622 5.98 15.76 18.51
CA ASP A 622 6.65 15.84 19.81
C ASP A 622 5.64 16.00 20.98
N ILE A 623 4.33 15.92 20.67
CA ILE A 623 3.22 16.06 21.62
C ILE A 623 2.24 14.89 21.36
N GLY A 624 1.78 14.23 22.43
CA GLY A 624 0.73 13.20 22.35
C GLY A 624 1.17 11.76 22.70
N GLY A 625 2.47 11.49 22.81
CA GLY A 625 3.02 10.22 23.29
C GLY A 625 3.32 10.15 24.80
N GLY A 626 3.00 11.22 25.54
CA GLY A 626 3.37 11.36 26.96
C GLY A 626 4.77 11.97 27.09
N GLU A 627 5.70 11.24 27.70
CA GLU A 627 7.12 11.63 27.78
C GLU A 627 7.94 11.31 26.51
N HIS A 628 7.29 10.76 25.49
CA HIS A 628 7.90 10.24 24.26
C HIS A 628 7.20 10.78 23.02
N SER A 629 7.88 10.77 21.86
CA SER A 629 7.24 11.04 20.57
C SER A 629 6.13 10.00 20.30
N VAL A 630 5.14 10.32 19.45
CA VAL A 630 4.06 9.36 19.11
C VAL A 630 4.64 8.08 18.50
N PHE A 631 5.64 8.21 17.64
CA PHE A 631 6.31 7.09 17.00
C PHE A 631 7.15 6.28 17.99
N ALA A 632 8.03 6.94 18.76
CA ALA A 632 8.88 6.30 19.75
C ALA A 632 8.06 5.58 20.81
N LYS A 633 6.95 6.15 21.27
CA LYS A 633 6.08 5.50 22.26
C LYS A 633 5.54 4.17 21.76
N VAL A 634 5.06 4.12 20.52
CA VAL A 634 4.55 2.87 19.93
C VAL A 634 5.68 1.86 19.72
N LEU A 635 6.85 2.30 19.25
CA LEU A 635 8.02 1.44 19.09
C LEU A 635 8.47 0.85 20.42
N ILE A 636 8.55 1.66 21.48
CA ILE A 636 8.85 1.25 22.85
C ILE A 636 7.84 0.19 23.32
N ASP A 637 6.54 0.46 23.16
CA ASP A 637 5.46 -0.46 23.57
C ASP A 637 5.58 -1.82 22.84
N VAL A 638 5.91 -1.82 21.55
CA VAL A 638 6.10 -3.07 20.77
C VAL A 638 7.35 -3.82 21.22
N LEU A 639 8.50 -3.14 21.34
CA LEU A 639 9.76 -3.77 21.73
C LEU A 639 9.71 -4.33 23.16
N GLN A 640 9.10 -3.59 24.10
CA GLN A 640 8.97 -4.00 25.50
C GLN A 640 8.08 -5.22 25.68
N ASN A 641 7.02 -5.36 24.89
CA ASN A 641 6.05 -6.46 25.03
C ASN A 641 6.35 -7.67 24.14
N ASN A 642 7.29 -7.56 23.19
CA ASN A 642 7.63 -8.65 22.29
C ASN A 642 8.54 -9.71 22.95
N ASN A 643 8.09 -10.98 23.00
CA ASN A 643 8.85 -12.11 23.54
C ASN A 643 9.19 -13.17 22.48
N GLU A 644 9.00 -12.86 21.20
CA GLU A 644 9.34 -13.74 20.08
C GLU A 644 10.42 -13.12 19.19
N VAL A 645 11.13 -13.94 18.41
CA VAL A 645 11.96 -13.47 17.29
C VAL A 645 11.05 -12.76 16.28
N ILE A 646 11.32 -11.48 16.02
CA ILE A 646 10.50 -10.61 15.15
C ILE A 646 11.33 -10.03 14.00
N GLU A 647 10.79 -10.14 12.80
CA GLU A 647 11.33 -9.59 11.56
C GLU A 647 10.98 -8.09 11.45
N GLY A 648 11.85 -7.29 10.82
CA GLY A 648 11.67 -5.84 10.68
C GLY A 648 10.38 -5.47 9.96
N VAL A 649 9.96 -6.25 8.95
CA VAL A 649 8.65 -6.07 8.30
C VAL A 649 7.47 -6.30 9.25
N ARG A 650 7.58 -7.27 10.16
CA ARG A 650 6.55 -7.59 11.14
C ARG A 650 6.52 -6.54 12.27
N LEU A 651 7.70 -6.03 12.65
CA LEU A 651 7.82 -4.89 13.56
C LEU A 651 7.10 -3.66 12.96
N HIS A 652 7.36 -3.34 11.70
CA HIS A 652 6.68 -2.23 11.00
C HIS A 652 5.17 -2.40 10.99
N GLN A 653 4.65 -3.58 10.65
CA GLN A 653 3.21 -3.85 10.64
C GLN A 653 2.56 -3.56 12.00
N GLN A 654 3.21 -3.95 13.10
CA GLN A 654 2.72 -3.70 14.46
C GLN A 654 2.75 -2.22 14.85
N ILE A 655 3.68 -1.44 14.29
CA ILE A 655 3.84 -0.01 14.57
C ILE A 655 2.90 0.84 13.71
N ASN A 656 2.77 0.52 12.42
CA ASN A 656 2.14 1.37 11.41
C ASN A 656 0.72 1.82 11.79
N GLU A 657 -0.17 0.86 12.08
CA GLU A 657 -1.57 1.16 12.40
C GLU A 657 -1.72 1.89 13.75
N ARG A 658 -0.84 1.59 14.71
CA ARG A 658 -0.86 2.21 16.04
C ARG A 658 -0.38 3.65 16.01
N VAL A 659 0.64 3.96 15.21
CA VAL A 659 1.12 5.34 15.00
C VAL A 659 0.10 6.16 14.24
N LEU A 660 -0.47 5.62 13.16
CA LEU A 660 -1.52 6.28 12.39
C LEU A 660 -2.70 6.66 13.28
N TYR A 661 -3.23 5.70 14.04
CA TYR A 661 -4.33 5.93 14.97
C TYR A 661 -4.02 7.03 16.00
N ARG A 662 -2.84 6.97 16.65
CA ARG A 662 -2.49 7.94 17.69
C ARG A 662 -2.24 9.34 17.12
N SER A 663 -1.65 9.44 15.94
CA SER A 663 -1.31 10.71 15.30
C SER A 663 -2.55 11.41 14.71
N GLU A 664 -3.54 10.65 14.22
CA GLU A 664 -4.84 11.18 13.78
C GLU A 664 -5.61 11.87 14.90
N ILE A 665 -5.53 11.38 16.15
CA ILE A 665 -6.16 12.02 17.32
C ILE A 665 -5.67 13.46 17.52
N PHE A 666 -4.43 13.75 17.13
CA PHE A 666 -3.81 15.08 17.24
C PHE A 666 -3.89 15.89 15.93
N GLY A 667 -4.63 15.40 14.92
CA GLY A 667 -4.87 16.11 13.66
C GLY A 667 -3.67 16.18 12.71
N MET A 668 -2.61 15.40 12.96
CA MET A 668 -1.43 15.31 12.09
C MET A 668 -1.09 13.83 11.84
N PRO A 669 -1.75 13.15 10.88
CA PRO A 669 -1.54 11.73 10.64
C PRO A 669 -0.11 11.43 10.21
N GLN A 670 0.48 10.42 10.84
CA GLN A 670 1.79 9.87 10.53
C GLN A 670 1.65 8.44 10.05
N VAL A 671 2.27 8.15 8.91
CA VAL A 671 2.27 6.82 8.30
C VAL A 671 3.71 6.31 8.24
N PRO A 672 4.14 5.50 9.23
CA PRO A 672 5.48 4.93 9.24
C PRO A 672 5.82 4.18 7.95
N GLN A 673 7.05 4.32 7.47
CA GLN A 673 7.51 3.63 6.27
C GLN A 673 8.60 2.61 6.60
N TYR A 674 8.52 1.44 5.98
CA TYR A 674 9.52 0.39 6.10
C TYR A 674 10.01 -0.08 4.75
N ALA A 675 11.33 -0.09 4.57
CA ALA A 675 11.91 -0.30 3.26
C ALA A 675 13.40 -0.62 3.27
N ALA A 676 13.87 -1.12 2.13
CA ALA A 676 15.29 -1.20 1.79
C ALA A 676 15.95 0.18 1.68
N LEU A 677 17.20 0.31 2.15
CA LEU A 677 18.08 1.46 1.90
C LEU A 677 18.83 1.30 0.58
N ILE A 678 18.65 2.24 -0.35
CA ILE A 678 19.32 2.22 -1.66
C ILE A 678 20.29 3.40 -1.79
N PRO A 679 21.53 3.17 -2.26
CA PRO A 679 22.16 1.88 -2.56
C PRO A 679 23.08 1.43 -1.41
N ALA A 680 22.52 0.99 -0.27
CA ALA A 680 23.31 0.57 0.89
C ALA A 680 23.80 -0.90 0.84
N GLY A 681 23.66 -1.59 -0.29
CA GLY A 681 24.04 -3.01 -0.39
C GLY A 681 23.02 -3.98 0.17
N HIS A 682 21.76 -3.57 0.24
CA HIS A 682 20.66 -4.46 0.59
C HIS A 682 20.55 -5.65 -0.38
N GLN A 683 20.46 -6.85 0.17
CA GLN A 683 20.09 -8.10 -0.50
C GLN A 683 18.67 -8.50 -0.04
N SER A 684 18.27 -9.77 -0.14
CA SER A 684 16.91 -10.19 0.17
C SER A 684 16.63 -10.39 1.67
N GLY A 685 17.54 -9.98 2.55
CA GLY A 685 17.43 -10.19 3.99
C GLY A 685 16.41 -9.25 4.64
N ASP A 686 16.09 -9.50 5.90
CA ASP A 686 15.35 -8.58 6.76
C ASP A 686 16.15 -8.39 8.07
N PHE A 687 15.92 -7.31 8.81
CA PHE A 687 16.51 -7.18 10.14
C PHE A 687 15.73 -8.04 11.13
N ILE A 688 16.41 -8.86 11.92
CA ILE A 688 15.78 -9.78 12.87
C ILE A 688 16.11 -9.33 14.29
N LEU A 689 15.09 -9.10 15.11
CA LEU A 689 15.22 -8.81 16.54
C LEU A 689 14.97 -10.09 17.34
N VAL A 690 15.91 -10.43 18.22
CA VAL A 690 15.89 -11.66 19.03
C VAL A 690 15.87 -11.27 20.52
N PRO A 691 14.73 -11.40 21.21
CA PRO A 691 14.68 -11.24 22.67
C PRO A 691 15.53 -12.30 23.38
N GLN A 692 16.20 -11.91 24.47
CA GLN A 692 17.00 -12.79 25.34
C GLN A 692 16.19 -13.37 26.49
#